data_AF-A8XSD6-F1
#
_entry.id   AF-A8XSD6-F1
#
_cell.length_a   1.000
_cell.length_b   1.000
_cell.length_c   1.000
_cell.angle_alpha   90.00
_cell.angle_beta   90.00
_cell.angle_gamma   90.00
#
_symmetry.space_group_name_H-M   'P 1'
#
loop_
_entity.id
_entity.type
_entity.pdbx_description
1 polymer ?
#
loop_
_entity_poly.entity_id
_entity_poly.type
_entity_poly.pdbx_seq_one_letter_code
_entity_poly.pdbx_strand_id
1 'polypeptide(L)'
;MLKFLSSFFKSVLKPGKPSAEPPTILWKDILEKDLVPRKYRRSMLLPSKRVLFWKTEEPVKDKRKQMQVGLNMMFQFDCEDIPHIIKTQKAFDQELSVALPKVGSCSEQHFSTVFFQISALMKKKVFKDKGDTSENGLTIKMSPEFEKLIPETATIRTLADDVRITSLLINDSPFQIVRDGIPISSASVALTPIAGQFCMPAIVFNIKSTPIQCHWFVKNEVQKEVPVGKEKPGPTKKDIDSMELSFLNEEKREYSLNGYTLKHNGEYFNPDASDVGRLVAVVVDTGADHPVYAAISLRPISDPIEEVITDSQVRWCKDNNLDRDVIRIMGYNILADLYLNLNLEQEELFFNYCPKAYQRIFHRTPIFLKQIRDFIDAQVSLFFLQEVDMRRNEMYIEPFLKTLNYSSEISKKGGQISEGVALIYDNKLFRMLYSNSFNLAELVISEQCNSDIYRMLKSSEESENRFNTRQTIVQIVVLEESKSGRLLVCANTHLHHNPLDEHVKVLQALVCIRKLMEVYKKRKSESGREIRVLFGGDFNSTPDGAVFQMMANGFLPKEHEVWKCDEKVVAENIQIEQKLKCLTGTPEYTNYTSASKKEGFVGCLDYIWGLDVETVRNCPMPEHEKVIRYKALPSAISPSDHLPVICDIKL
;
A
#
# COMPACT_ATOMS: atom_id res chain seq x y z
N MET A 1 -40.93 -18.78 1.13
CA MET A 1 -42.31 -19.11 1.58
C MET A 1 -43.12 -17.87 1.98
N LEU A 2 -42.90 -17.25 3.15
CA LEU A 2 -43.69 -16.09 3.63
C LEU A 2 -43.69 -14.86 2.69
N LYS A 3 -42.55 -14.53 2.06
CA LYS A 3 -42.48 -13.44 1.06
C LYS A 3 -43.21 -13.77 -0.26
N PHE A 4 -43.25 -15.04 -0.63
CA PHE A 4 -43.93 -15.51 -1.85
C PHE A 4 -45.44 -15.54 -1.63
N LEU A 5 -45.89 -16.04 -0.47
CA LEU A 5 -47.29 -15.97 -0.02
C LEU A 5 -47.78 -14.52 0.05
N SER A 6 -46.97 -13.61 0.60
CA SER A 6 -47.31 -12.18 0.67
C SER A 6 -47.45 -11.53 -0.72
N SER A 7 -46.60 -11.89 -1.69
CA SER A 7 -46.71 -11.41 -3.08
C SER A 7 -47.92 -12.02 -3.81
N PHE A 8 -48.21 -13.29 -3.57
CA PHE A 8 -49.33 -14.01 -4.16
C PHE A 8 -50.68 -13.43 -3.69
N PHE A 9 -50.87 -13.25 -2.38
CA PHE A 9 -52.08 -12.64 -1.84
C PHE A 9 -52.27 -11.18 -2.28
N LYS A 10 -51.19 -10.42 -2.49
CA LYS A 10 -51.24 -9.06 -3.06
C LYS A 10 -51.65 -9.04 -4.54
N SER A 11 -51.38 -10.11 -5.30
CA SER A 11 -51.73 -10.20 -6.72
C SER A 11 -53.14 -10.70 -6.97
N VAL A 12 -53.69 -11.51 -6.05
CA VAL A 12 -55.02 -12.14 -6.15
C VAL A 12 -56.13 -11.26 -5.58
N LEU A 13 -55.82 -10.34 -4.65
CA LEU A 13 -56.80 -9.46 -3.98
C LEU A 13 -56.91 -8.05 -4.57
N LYS A 14 -56.83 -7.89 -5.90
CA LYS A 14 -57.28 -6.64 -6.54
C LYS A 14 -58.79 -6.70 -6.83
N PRO A 15 -59.61 -5.81 -6.28
CA PRO A 15 -61.05 -5.81 -6.55
C PRO A 15 -61.30 -5.40 -8.01
N GLY A 16 -61.95 -6.25 -8.80
CA GLY A 16 -62.57 -5.83 -10.07
C GLY A 16 -62.29 -6.64 -11.36
N LYS A 17 -61.93 -7.93 -11.34
CA LYS A 17 -62.00 -8.77 -12.56
C LYS A 17 -62.63 -10.14 -12.29
N PRO A 18 -63.47 -10.68 -13.21
CA PRO A 18 -64.14 -11.95 -13.04
C PRO A 18 -63.17 -13.14 -13.21
N SER A 19 -63.56 -14.25 -12.61
CA SER A 19 -62.84 -15.52 -12.46
C SER A 19 -62.20 -16.04 -13.75
N ALA A 20 -60.88 -16.20 -13.73
CA ALA A 20 -60.18 -17.22 -14.52
C ALA A 20 -59.67 -18.28 -13.54
N GLU A 21 -59.85 -19.56 -13.87
CA GLU A 21 -59.39 -20.69 -13.05
C GLU A 21 -57.91 -20.54 -12.68
N PRO A 22 -57.53 -20.85 -11.42
CA PRO A 22 -56.14 -20.74 -11.02
C PRO A 22 -55.30 -21.79 -11.77
N PRO A 23 -54.10 -21.43 -12.28
CA PRO A 23 -53.23 -22.40 -12.92
C PRO A 23 -52.86 -23.48 -11.89
N THR A 24 -53.01 -24.75 -12.27
CA THR A 24 -52.61 -25.89 -11.46
C THR A 24 -51.09 -25.92 -11.37
N ILE A 25 -50.52 -25.31 -10.33
CA ILE A 25 -49.09 -25.41 -10.04
C ILE A 25 -48.87 -26.78 -9.41
N LEU A 26 -48.28 -27.72 -10.17
CA LEU A 26 -47.85 -29.00 -9.63
C LEU A 26 -46.68 -28.75 -8.67
N TRP A 27 -46.71 -29.37 -7.48
CA TRP A 27 -45.66 -29.22 -6.46
C TRP A 27 -44.24 -29.52 -6.98
N LYS A 28 -44.11 -30.37 -8.01
CA LYS A 28 -42.82 -30.65 -8.68
C LYS A 28 -42.19 -29.43 -9.36
N ASP A 29 -43.01 -28.51 -9.90
CA ASP A 29 -42.53 -27.32 -10.61
C ASP A 29 -42.05 -26.22 -9.65
N ILE A 30 -42.42 -26.31 -8.37
CA ILE A 30 -41.90 -25.47 -7.27
C ILE A 30 -40.59 -26.06 -6.73
N LEU A 31 -40.46 -27.39 -6.70
CA LEU A 31 -39.30 -28.08 -6.15
C LEU A 31 -38.09 -28.06 -7.11
N GLU A 32 -38.29 -28.09 -8.43
CA GLU A 32 -37.16 -28.02 -9.38
C GLU A 32 -36.45 -26.65 -9.40
N LYS A 33 -37.11 -25.56 -9.00
CA LYS A 33 -36.47 -24.23 -8.93
C LYS A 33 -35.67 -23.97 -7.64
N ASP A 34 -35.89 -24.75 -6.58
CA ASP A 34 -35.17 -24.63 -5.30
C ASP A 34 -34.12 -25.74 -5.08
N LEU A 35 -33.93 -26.64 -6.07
CA LEU A 35 -32.90 -27.68 -6.04
C LEU A 35 -31.55 -27.25 -6.61
N VAL A 36 -31.42 -26.05 -7.18
CA VAL A 36 -30.08 -25.49 -7.41
C VAL A 36 -29.54 -25.08 -6.04
N PRO A 37 -28.49 -25.75 -5.51
CA PRO A 37 -27.89 -25.31 -4.28
C PRO A 37 -27.52 -23.86 -4.48
N ARG A 38 -28.00 -22.97 -3.60
CA ARG A 38 -27.44 -21.62 -3.48
C ARG A 38 -25.97 -21.77 -3.08
N LYS A 39 -25.09 -22.08 -4.05
CA LYS A 39 -23.63 -22.10 -3.94
C LYS A 39 -23.20 -20.66 -3.69
N TYR A 40 -23.28 -20.26 -2.44
CA TYR A 40 -22.59 -19.07 -1.96
C TYR A 40 -21.31 -19.51 -1.28
N ARG A 41 -20.23 -18.78 -1.61
CA ARG A 41 -18.84 -18.81 -1.10
C ARG A 41 -17.89 -19.63 -2.00
N ARG A 42 -16.70 -19.15 -2.42
CA ARG A 42 -15.73 -18.27 -1.72
C ARG A 42 -14.81 -17.51 -2.69
N SER A 43 -14.43 -16.30 -2.28
CA SER A 43 -13.31 -15.51 -2.83
C SER A 43 -11.92 -16.06 -2.45
N MET A 44 -11.84 -17.34 -2.04
CA MET A 44 -10.63 -17.99 -1.54
C MET A 44 -10.66 -19.50 -1.82
N LEU A 45 -9.59 -20.02 -2.41
CA LEU A 45 -9.36 -21.46 -2.58
C LEU A 45 -8.40 -21.97 -1.52
N LEU A 46 -8.58 -23.21 -1.12
CA LEU A 46 -7.61 -23.92 -0.29
C LEU A 46 -6.95 -25.03 -1.10
N PRO A 47 -5.67 -25.29 -0.86
CA PRO A 47 -5.00 -26.42 -1.45
C PRO A 47 -5.60 -27.73 -0.93
N SER A 48 -5.76 -28.68 -1.85
CA SER A 48 -6.25 -30.02 -1.60
C SER A 48 -5.33 -30.75 -0.64
N LYS A 49 -5.92 -31.56 0.25
CA LYS A 49 -5.18 -32.39 1.22
C LYS A 49 -4.21 -31.58 2.10
N ARG A 50 -4.52 -30.32 2.39
CA ARG A 50 -3.79 -29.48 3.35
C ARG A 50 -4.65 -29.09 4.54
N VAL A 51 -4.03 -29.11 5.71
CA VAL A 51 -4.55 -28.55 6.94
C VAL A 51 -3.69 -27.36 7.31
N LEU A 52 -4.29 -26.17 7.30
CA LEU A 52 -3.61 -24.93 7.61
C LEU A 52 -3.70 -24.63 9.10
N PHE A 53 -2.56 -24.44 9.73
CA PHE A 53 -2.40 -24.10 11.14
C PHE A 53 -1.95 -22.66 11.29
N TRP A 54 -2.58 -21.94 12.22
CA TRP A 54 -2.03 -20.68 12.71
C TRP A 54 -2.45 -20.43 14.16
N LYS A 55 -1.55 -19.81 14.91
CA LYS A 55 -1.72 -19.57 16.34
C LYS A 55 -2.47 -18.27 16.58
N THR A 56 -3.25 -18.23 17.66
CA THR A 56 -3.77 -17.00 18.24
C THR A 56 -3.25 -16.93 19.66
N GLU A 57 -2.24 -16.08 19.88
CA GLU A 57 -1.50 -16.02 21.16
C GLU A 57 -2.05 -14.94 22.11
N GLU A 58 -2.78 -13.96 21.60
CA GLU A 58 -3.48 -12.95 22.38
C GLU A 58 -4.99 -12.95 22.11
N PRO A 59 -5.85 -12.85 23.15
CA PRO A 59 -7.28 -12.72 22.95
C PRO A 59 -7.60 -11.33 22.36
N VAL A 60 -8.05 -11.28 21.11
CA VAL A 60 -8.51 -10.03 20.49
C VAL A 60 -9.75 -9.53 21.24
N LYS A 61 -9.69 -8.32 21.80
CA LYS A 61 -10.84 -7.63 22.41
C LYS A 61 -11.83 -7.16 21.33
N ASP A 62 -12.56 -8.09 20.71
CA ASP A 62 -13.74 -7.74 19.93
C ASP A 62 -14.97 -7.67 20.86
N LYS A 63 -15.67 -6.53 20.88
CA LYS A 63 -16.87 -6.30 21.72
C LYS A 63 -17.99 -7.31 21.47
N ARG A 64 -17.92 -8.13 20.41
CA ARG A 64 -18.97 -9.09 20.03
C ARG A 64 -18.58 -10.57 20.15
N LYS A 65 -17.29 -10.92 20.29
CA LYS A 65 -16.81 -12.31 20.45
C LYS A 65 -15.48 -12.35 21.20
N GLN A 66 -15.40 -13.07 22.34
CA GLN A 66 -14.12 -13.46 22.93
C GLN A 66 -13.46 -14.51 22.01
N MET A 67 -12.37 -14.13 21.33
CA MET A 67 -11.50 -15.12 20.69
C MET A 67 -10.60 -15.74 21.76
N GLN A 68 -10.62 -17.07 21.87
CA GLN A 68 -9.79 -17.82 22.80
C GLN A 68 -8.36 -17.95 22.25
N VAL A 69 -7.36 -17.95 23.14
CA VAL A 69 -5.97 -18.28 22.79
C VAL A 69 -5.91 -19.76 22.38
N GLY A 70 -5.30 -20.06 21.24
CA GLY A 70 -5.33 -21.44 20.73
C GLY A 70 -4.82 -21.62 19.30
N LEU A 71 -4.90 -22.87 18.83
CA LEU A 71 -4.60 -23.27 17.46
C LEU A 71 -5.85 -23.15 16.61
N ASN A 72 -5.75 -22.44 15.49
CA ASN A 72 -6.77 -22.49 14.46
C ASN A 72 -6.36 -23.52 13.40
N MET A 73 -7.35 -24.24 12.89
CA MET A 73 -7.18 -25.21 11.81
C MET A 73 -8.17 -24.88 10.69
N MET A 74 -7.72 -24.92 9.44
CA MET A 74 -8.57 -24.70 8.27
C MET A 74 -8.18 -25.64 7.14
N PHE A 75 -9.16 -26.26 6.49
CA PHE A 75 -8.95 -27.19 5.38
C PHE A 75 -10.20 -27.28 4.51
N GLN A 76 -10.03 -27.71 3.26
CA GLN A 76 -11.14 -28.08 2.39
C GLN A 76 -11.46 -29.57 2.56
N PHE A 77 -12.74 -29.89 2.63
CA PHE A 77 -13.26 -31.23 2.66
C PHE A 77 -14.44 -31.34 1.70
N ASP A 78 -14.39 -32.32 0.82
CA ASP A 78 -15.43 -32.51 -0.19
C ASP A 78 -16.47 -33.50 0.33
N CYS A 79 -17.74 -33.11 0.28
CA CYS A 79 -18.87 -33.94 0.67
C CYS A 79 -19.84 -34.00 -0.52
N GLU A 80 -20.11 -35.19 -1.05
CA GLU A 80 -20.94 -35.39 -2.25
C GLU A 80 -20.48 -34.51 -3.42
N ASP A 81 -19.17 -34.45 -3.67
CA ASP A 81 -18.51 -33.61 -4.69
C ASP A 81 -18.71 -32.09 -4.52
N ILE A 82 -19.18 -31.66 -3.34
CA ILE A 82 -19.31 -30.26 -2.98
C ILE A 82 -18.17 -29.88 -2.03
N PRO A 83 -17.31 -28.91 -2.41
CA PRO A 83 -16.20 -28.49 -1.55
C PRO A 83 -16.68 -27.64 -0.38
N HIS A 84 -16.32 -28.07 0.83
CA HIS A 84 -16.59 -27.35 2.07
C HIS A 84 -15.30 -27.03 2.79
N ILE A 85 -14.99 -25.74 2.97
CA ILE A 85 -13.92 -25.38 3.90
C ILE A 85 -14.41 -25.32 5.34
N ILE A 86 -13.75 -26.13 6.15
CA ILE A 86 -13.92 -26.28 7.58
C ILE A 86 -12.91 -25.36 8.27
N LYS A 87 -13.37 -24.67 9.30
CA LYS A 87 -12.53 -23.86 10.18
C LYS A 87 -12.92 -24.19 11.61
N THR A 88 -11.93 -24.57 12.41
CA THR A 88 -12.07 -24.89 13.82
C THR A 88 -10.97 -24.20 14.61
N GLN A 89 -11.22 -23.95 15.89
CA GLN A 89 -10.25 -23.39 16.82
C GLN A 89 -10.25 -24.23 18.09
N LYS A 90 -9.06 -24.48 18.63
CA LYS A 90 -8.85 -25.31 19.81
C LYS A 90 -7.91 -24.63 20.80
N ALA A 91 -8.28 -24.65 22.07
CA ALA A 91 -7.47 -24.09 23.14
C ALA A 91 -6.14 -24.87 23.25
N PHE A 92 -5.03 -24.17 23.52
CA PHE A 92 -3.71 -24.80 23.54
C PHE A 92 -3.53 -25.84 24.66
N ASP A 93 -4.20 -25.63 25.78
CA ASP A 93 -4.20 -26.47 26.98
C ASP A 93 -5.10 -27.70 26.86
N GLN A 94 -5.96 -27.76 25.84
CA GLN A 94 -6.79 -28.93 25.60
C GLN A 94 -5.91 -30.14 25.29
N GLU A 95 -6.11 -31.24 26.03
CA GLU A 95 -5.44 -32.52 25.76
C GLU A 95 -5.87 -33.10 24.40
N LEU A 96 -4.95 -33.80 23.73
CA LEU A 96 -5.24 -34.53 22.50
C LEU A 96 -6.11 -35.78 22.76
N SER A 97 -6.16 -36.28 23.99
CA SER A 97 -6.83 -37.53 24.41
C SER A 97 -8.37 -37.48 24.45
N VAL A 98 -9.01 -36.35 24.14
CA VAL A 98 -10.47 -36.19 24.33
C VAL A 98 -11.27 -36.86 23.21
N ALA A 99 -11.53 -38.17 23.39
CA ALA A 99 -12.53 -38.95 22.67
C ALA A 99 -13.96 -38.44 22.96
N LEU A 100 -14.83 -38.50 21.94
CA LEU A 100 -16.27 -38.16 22.04
C LEU A 100 -17.06 -39.16 22.93
N PRO A 101 -18.32 -38.83 23.33
CA PRO A 101 -18.95 -39.35 24.55
C PRO A 101 -19.12 -40.86 24.57
N LYS A 102 -18.92 -41.44 25.76
CA LYS A 102 -19.13 -42.85 26.10
C LYS A 102 -20.41 -43.40 25.44
N VAL A 103 -20.25 -44.28 24.46
CA VAL A 103 -21.27 -45.26 24.10
C VAL A 103 -20.61 -46.64 24.09
N GLY A 104 -21.14 -47.50 24.97
CA GLY A 104 -21.19 -48.96 24.88
C GLY A 104 -19.97 -49.72 24.37
N SER A 105 -19.36 -50.48 25.28
CA SER A 105 -18.40 -51.55 25.05
C SER A 105 -18.67 -52.42 23.81
N CYS A 106 -17.69 -52.59 22.92
CA CYS A 106 -17.34 -53.88 22.33
C CYS A 106 -15.98 -53.87 21.62
N SER A 107 -15.20 -54.92 21.91
CA SER A 107 -14.14 -55.60 21.16
C SER A 107 -13.02 -54.84 20.45
N GLU A 108 -11.80 -55.31 20.74
CA GLU A 108 -10.51 -55.04 20.08
C GLU A 108 -10.60 -54.78 18.57
N GLN A 109 -10.48 -53.51 18.21
CA GLN A 109 -10.02 -53.05 16.91
C GLN A 109 -8.94 -52.00 17.18
N HIS A 110 -7.91 -51.93 16.34
CA HIS A 110 -6.89 -50.89 16.41
C HIS A 110 -7.56 -49.50 16.45
N PHE A 111 -7.73 -48.95 17.66
CA PHE A 111 -8.22 -47.60 17.85
C PHE A 111 -7.11 -46.66 17.41
N SER A 112 -7.11 -46.28 16.13
CA SER A 112 -6.50 -45.03 15.71
C SER A 112 -7.02 -43.95 16.67
N THR A 113 -6.14 -43.27 17.41
CA THR A 113 -6.58 -42.40 18.50
C THR A 113 -7.25 -41.18 17.88
N VAL A 114 -8.58 -41.14 17.90
CA VAL A 114 -9.36 -40.00 17.41
C VAL A 114 -9.20 -38.88 18.44
N PHE A 115 -8.44 -37.85 18.10
CA PHE A 115 -8.18 -36.74 19.02
C PHE A 115 -9.22 -35.62 18.91
N PHE A 116 -10.01 -35.54 17.82
CA PHE A 116 -11.18 -34.64 17.75
C PHE A 116 -12.19 -35.02 16.64
N GLN A 117 -13.48 -34.72 16.84
CA GLN A 117 -14.56 -34.95 15.87
C GLN A 117 -15.49 -33.71 15.72
N ILE A 118 -15.83 -33.37 14.47
CA ILE A 118 -16.47 -32.09 14.07
C ILE A 118 -17.96 -32.27 13.65
N SER A 119 -18.71 -33.15 14.30
CA SER A 119 -20.07 -33.53 13.87
C SER A 119 -21.08 -32.37 13.87
N ALA A 120 -21.10 -31.55 14.93
CA ALA A 120 -22.11 -30.49 15.10
C ALA A 120 -21.96 -29.33 14.08
N LEU A 121 -20.72 -29.05 13.65
CA LEU A 121 -20.43 -27.97 12.70
C LEU A 121 -20.83 -28.33 11.27
N MET A 122 -20.67 -29.61 10.90
CA MET A 122 -21.10 -30.16 9.61
C MET A 122 -22.61 -30.15 9.47
N LYS A 123 -23.35 -30.61 10.51
CA LYS A 123 -24.82 -30.53 10.58
C LYS A 123 -25.28 -29.11 10.23
N LYS A 124 -24.81 -28.07 10.91
CA LYS A 124 -25.27 -26.69 10.69
C LYS A 124 -24.91 -26.06 9.33
N LYS A 125 -23.84 -26.48 8.67
CA LYS A 125 -23.34 -25.87 7.42
C LYS A 125 -23.77 -26.61 6.15
N VAL A 126 -23.82 -27.94 6.22
CA VAL A 126 -24.09 -28.81 5.06
C VAL A 126 -25.56 -29.22 5.06
N PHE A 127 -26.10 -29.60 6.21
CA PHE A 127 -27.45 -30.14 6.34
C PHE A 127 -28.37 -29.12 7.02
N LYS A 128 -29.19 -28.37 6.27
CA LYS A 128 -30.07 -27.35 6.87
C LYS A 128 -31.15 -27.92 7.81
N ASP A 129 -31.26 -29.25 7.92
CA ASP A 129 -32.19 -29.94 8.80
C ASP A 129 -31.56 -30.40 10.12
N LYS A 130 -32.38 -30.29 11.18
CA LYS A 130 -32.05 -30.73 12.56
C LYS A 130 -32.26 -32.24 12.77
N GLY A 131 -32.44 -33.01 11.71
CA GLY A 131 -32.55 -34.47 11.78
C GLY A 131 -31.26 -35.12 12.28
N ASP A 132 -31.39 -36.14 13.11
CA ASP A 132 -30.24 -36.76 13.77
C ASP A 132 -29.45 -37.66 12.82
N THR A 133 -28.41 -37.12 12.20
CA THR A 133 -27.36 -37.87 11.49
C THR A 133 -26.16 -38.07 12.42
N SER A 134 -26.34 -38.76 13.54
CA SER A 134 -25.31 -39.00 14.55
C SER A 134 -24.10 -39.81 14.04
N GLU A 135 -24.21 -40.50 12.89
CA GLU A 135 -23.16 -41.40 12.38
C GLU A 135 -22.15 -40.75 11.39
N ASN A 136 -22.46 -39.61 10.76
CA ASN A 136 -21.62 -39.02 9.69
C ASN A 136 -20.82 -37.78 10.13
N GLY A 137 -20.05 -37.92 11.21
CA GLY A 137 -19.16 -36.86 11.69
C GLY A 137 -17.82 -36.83 10.95
N LEU A 138 -17.25 -35.63 10.74
CA LEU A 138 -15.87 -35.51 10.25
C LEU A 138 -14.90 -35.82 11.41
N THR A 139 -14.07 -36.85 11.23
CA THR A 139 -13.07 -37.30 12.20
C THR A 139 -11.69 -36.74 11.84
N ILE A 140 -10.94 -36.29 12.84
CA ILE A 140 -9.54 -35.91 12.69
C ILE A 140 -8.72 -36.78 13.64
N LYS A 141 -7.77 -37.52 13.07
CA LYS A 141 -6.92 -38.48 13.77
C LYS A 141 -5.46 -38.20 13.49
N MET A 142 -4.59 -38.70 14.36
CA MET A 142 -3.15 -38.61 14.14
C MET A 142 -2.76 -39.65 13.10
N SER A 143 -1.79 -39.35 12.24
CA SER A 143 -1.27 -40.38 11.36
C SER A 143 -0.54 -41.43 12.23
N PRO A 144 -0.74 -42.75 12.01
CA PRO A 144 -0.21 -43.81 12.88
C PRO A 144 1.31 -43.74 13.12
N GLU A 145 2.05 -43.27 12.12
CA GLU A 145 3.51 -43.05 12.19
C GLU A 145 3.94 -42.01 13.24
N PHE A 146 3.07 -41.06 13.59
CA PHE A 146 3.36 -40.02 14.59
C PHE A 146 2.77 -40.32 15.97
N GLU A 147 1.86 -41.29 16.10
CA GLU A 147 1.26 -41.66 17.40
C GLU A 147 2.33 -42.04 18.44
N LYS A 148 3.42 -42.70 18.00
CA LYS A 148 4.53 -43.10 18.87
C LYS A 148 5.43 -41.94 19.33
N LEU A 149 5.32 -40.77 18.70
CA LEU A 149 6.13 -39.58 19.01
C LEU A 149 5.46 -38.66 20.04
N ILE A 150 4.21 -38.95 20.42
CA ILE A 150 3.36 -38.06 21.19
C ILE A 150 3.18 -38.62 22.62
N PRO A 151 3.61 -37.89 23.65
CA PRO A 151 3.35 -38.27 25.05
C PRO A 151 1.84 -38.32 25.35
N GLU A 152 1.42 -39.15 26.30
CA GLU A 152 0.02 -39.21 26.75
C GLU A 152 -0.51 -37.85 27.28
N THR A 153 0.39 -37.00 27.76
CA THR A 153 0.10 -35.64 28.27
C THR A 153 0.12 -34.57 27.16
N ALA A 154 0.21 -34.95 25.89
CA ALA A 154 0.29 -34.00 24.80
C ALA A 154 -1.01 -33.21 24.63
N THR A 155 -0.82 -31.93 24.33
CA THR A 155 -1.92 -30.97 24.16
C THR A 155 -1.99 -30.48 22.72
N ILE A 156 -3.00 -29.68 22.41
CA ILE A 156 -3.10 -28.96 21.13
C ILE A 156 -1.85 -28.10 20.88
N ARG A 157 -1.20 -27.58 21.93
CA ARG A 157 0.09 -26.90 21.80
C ARG A 157 1.18 -27.82 21.26
N THR A 158 1.27 -29.07 21.73
CA THR A 158 2.21 -30.06 21.21
C THR A 158 2.01 -30.27 19.72
N LEU A 159 0.75 -30.41 19.26
CA LEU A 159 0.44 -30.53 17.84
C LEU A 159 0.83 -29.27 17.02
N ALA A 160 0.59 -28.09 17.58
CA ALA A 160 0.95 -26.82 16.94
C ALA A 160 2.46 -26.67 16.76
N ASP A 161 3.24 -27.03 17.78
CA ASP A 161 4.66 -26.69 17.90
C ASP A 161 5.59 -27.81 17.39
N ASP A 162 5.19 -29.08 17.46
CA ASP A 162 6.07 -30.20 17.08
C ASP A 162 6.12 -30.42 15.57
N VAL A 163 7.17 -29.85 14.95
CA VAL A 163 7.41 -29.91 13.50
C VAL A 163 7.55 -31.33 12.93
N ARG A 164 7.82 -32.34 13.77
CA ARG A 164 7.92 -33.75 13.34
C ARG A 164 6.56 -34.31 12.95
N ILE A 165 5.47 -33.74 13.49
CA ILE A 165 4.11 -34.08 13.08
C ILE A 165 3.83 -33.32 11.79
N THR A 166 3.77 -34.05 10.68
CA THR A 166 3.66 -33.47 9.33
C THR A 166 2.32 -33.71 8.66
N SER A 167 1.51 -34.66 9.14
CA SER A 167 0.17 -34.92 8.60
C SER A 167 -0.83 -35.41 9.64
N LEU A 168 -2.12 -35.16 9.34
CA LEU A 168 -3.27 -35.67 10.06
C LEU A 168 -4.12 -36.53 9.12
N LEU A 169 -4.91 -37.45 9.67
CA LEU A 169 -5.94 -38.16 8.92
C LEU A 169 -7.28 -37.45 9.13
N ILE A 170 -7.93 -37.04 8.05
CA ILE A 170 -9.30 -36.50 8.06
C ILE A 170 -10.19 -37.48 7.33
N ASN A 171 -11.13 -38.13 8.05
CA ASN A 171 -11.88 -39.30 7.54
C ASN A 171 -10.95 -40.31 6.85
N ASP A 172 -9.89 -40.69 7.56
CA ASP A 172 -8.85 -41.66 7.11
C ASP A 172 -8.07 -41.25 5.85
N SER A 173 -8.31 -40.06 5.31
CA SER A 173 -7.51 -39.48 4.23
C SER A 173 -6.38 -38.63 4.79
N PRO A 174 -5.13 -38.75 4.29
CA PRO A 174 -4.01 -37.96 4.77
C PRO A 174 -4.07 -36.50 4.30
N PHE A 175 -3.91 -35.59 5.25
CA PHE A 175 -3.79 -34.15 5.06
C PHE A 175 -2.46 -33.67 5.64
N GLN A 176 -1.64 -33.04 4.81
CA GLN A 176 -0.38 -32.44 5.26
C GLN A 176 -0.66 -31.19 6.09
N ILE A 177 0.05 -31.05 7.21
CA ILE A 177 0.00 -29.88 8.08
C ILE A 177 0.88 -28.78 7.49
N VAL A 178 0.28 -27.61 7.30
CA VAL A 178 0.95 -26.38 6.88
C VAL A 178 0.90 -25.42 8.06
N ARG A 179 2.04 -25.26 8.74
CA ARG A 179 2.19 -24.28 9.82
C ARG A 179 2.34 -22.88 9.24
N ASP A 180 1.83 -21.90 9.98
CA ASP A 180 1.66 -20.52 9.51
C ASP A 180 0.90 -20.46 8.17
N GLY A 181 -0.06 -21.37 7.99
CA GLY A 181 -0.72 -21.64 6.71
C GLY A 181 -1.61 -20.52 6.17
N ILE A 182 -1.65 -19.35 6.82
CA ILE A 182 -2.34 -18.15 6.34
C ILE A 182 -1.31 -17.02 6.23
N PRO A 183 -0.50 -16.98 5.17
CA PRO A 183 0.58 -16.01 5.05
C PRO A 183 0.08 -14.59 4.79
N ILE A 184 -1.13 -14.42 4.23
CA ILE A 184 -1.77 -13.11 4.04
C ILE A 184 -3.15 -13.06 4.67
N SER A 185 -3.51 -11.91 5.24
CA SER A 185 -4.82 -11.67 5.85
C SER A 185 -5.85 -11.16 4.86
N SER A 186 -5.44 -10.39 3.85
CA SER A 186 -6.33 -9.84 2.83
C SER A 186 -5.60 -9.43 1.55
N ALA A 187 -6.35 -9.44 0.45
CA ALA A 187 -5.97 -8.88 -0.84
C ALA A 187 -7.13 -8.02 -1.38
N SER A 188 -6.83 -6.90 -2.03
CA SER A 188 -7.84 -6.01 -2.61
C SER A 188 -7.33 -5.26 -3.85
N VAL A 189 -8.24 -4.89 -4.76
CA VAL A 189 -7.94 -4.00 -5.90
C VAL A 189 -8.59 -2.63 -5.62
N ALA A 190 -7.90 -1.83 -4.81
CA ALA A 190 -8.43 -0.55 -4.34
C ALA A 190 -8.11 0.64 -5.26
N LEU A 191 -7.02 0.54 -6.04
CA LEU A 191 -6.68 1.56 -7.04
C LEU A 191 -7.75 1.62 -8.13
N THR A 192 -8.01 2.83 -8.64
CA THR A 192 -8.93 3.02 -9.77
C THR A 192 -8.23 2.51 -11.03
N PRO A 193 -8.78 1.49 -11.73
CA PRO A 193 -8.17 1.03 -12.97
C PRO A 193 -8.36 2.08 -14.06
N ILE A 194 -7.27 2.48 -14.71
CA ILE A 194 -7.25 3.46 -15.80
C ILE A 194 -6.48 2.79 -16.95
N ALA A 195 -7.03 2.81 -18.16
CA ALA A 195 -6.35 2.23 -19.30
C ALA A 195 -4.98 2.89 -19.52
N GLY A 196 -3.94 2.09 -19.76
CA GLY A 196 -2.56 2.56 -19.92
C GLY A 196 -1.82 2.91 -18.62
N GLN A 197 -2.46 2.75 -17.44
CA GLN A 197 -1.86 3.02 -16.12
C GLN A 197 -1.72 1.73 -15.30
N PHE A 198 -0.78 1.71 -14.34
CA PHE A 198 -0.52 0.51 -13.56
C PHE A 198 -1.53 0.30 -12.42
N CYS A 199 -2.10 -0.90 -12.38
CA CYS A 199 -2.90 -1.44 -11.29
C CYS A 199 -2.03 -2.36 -10.42
N MET A 200 -2.15 -2.22 -9.10
CA MET A 200 -1.46 -3.02 -8.09
C MET A 200 -2.48 -3.52 -7.07
N PRO A 201 -2.36 -4.77 -6.57
CA PRO A 201 -3.18 -5.23 -5.47
C PRO A 201 -2.61 -4.67 -4.15
N ALA A 202 -3.48 -4.30 -3.22
CA ALA A 202 -3.08 -4.07 -1.84
C ALA A 202 -3.19 -5.40 -1.08
N ILE A 203 -2.06 -5.85 -0.51
CA ILE A 203 -1.94 -7.13 0.19
C ILE A 203 -1.46 -6.87 1.61
N VAL A 204 -2.16 -7.43 2.58
CA VAL A 204 -1.79 -7.35 4.00
C VAL A 204 -1.21 -8.70 4.43
N PHE A 205 0.08 -8.73 4.71
CA PHE A 205 0.82 -9.93 5.07
C PHE A 205 0.70 -10.23 6.58
N ASN A 206 0.44 -11.50 6.92
CA ASN A 206 0.66 -12.03 8.27
C ASN A 206 2.12 -12.46 8.44
N ILE A 207 2.71 -12.99 7.37
CA ILE A 207 4.13 -13.36 7.29
C ILE A 207 4.80 -12.46 6.27
N LYS A 208 5.68 -11.58 6.76
CA LYS A 208 6.42 -10.64 5.90
C LYS A 208 7.23 -11.41 4.84
N SER A 209 7.34 -10.82 3.65
CA SER A 209 8.12 -11.37 2.54
C SER A 209 7.62 -12.72 1.99
N THR A 210 6.36 -13.09 2.25
CA THR A 210 5.74 -14.25 1.59
C THR A 210 5.79 -14.03 0.07
N PRO A 211 6.35 -14.98 -0.71
CA PRO A 211 6.30 -14.91 -2.16
C PRO A 211 4.85 -14.95 -2.65
N ILE A 212 4.53 -14.09 -3.62
CA ILE A 212 3.20 -14.03 -4.23
C ILE A 212 3.31 -14.12 -5.74
N GLN A 213 2.32 -14.75 -6.36
CA GLN A 213 2.08 -14.63 -7.80
C GLN A 213 0.68 -14.06 -8.02
N CYS A 214 0.58 -13.12 -8.95
CA CYS A 214 -0.67 -12.44 -9.25
C CYS A 214 -1.12 -12.81 -10.66
N HIS A 215 -2.39 -13.21 -10.78
CA HIS A 215 -3.04 -13.54 -12.05
C HIS A 215 -4.19 -12.58 -12.25
N TRP A 216 -4.13 -11.77 -13.30
CA TRP A 216 -5.04 -10.68 -13.55
C TRP A 216 -6.05 -11.03 -14.61
N PHE A 217 -7.31 -10.78 -14.27
CA PHE A 217 -8.46 -11.08 -15.08
C PHE A 217 -9.26 -9.81 -15.36
N VAL A 218 -9.94 -9.77 -16.50
CA VAL A 218 -10.88 -8.71 -16.84
C VAL A 218 -12.25 -9.33 -17.06
N LYS A 219 -13.29 -8.70 -16.50
CA LYS A 219 -14.67 -9.15 -16.61
C LYS A 219 -15.12 -9.10 -18.07
N ASN A 220 -15.76 -10.15 -18.57
CA ASN A 220 -16.17 -10.22 -19.98
C ASN A 220 -17.22 -9.16 -20.33
N GLU A 221 -18.14 -8.89 -19.39
CA GLU A 221 -19.22 -7.92 -19.55
C GLU A 221 -18.78 -6.49 -19.20
N VAL A 222 -19.20 -5.54 -20.04
CA VAL A 222 -19.11 -4.10 -19.74
C VAL A 222 -20.11 -3.75 -18.64
N GLN A 223 -19.67 -2.98 -17.64
CA GLN A 223 -20.54 -2.54 -16.56
C GLN A 223 -21.49 -1.46 -17.07
N LYS A 224 -22.77 -1.54 -16.70
CA LYS A 224 -23.73 -0.49 -17.03
C LYS A 224 -23.28 0.82 -16.42
N GLU A 225 -23.31 1.90 -17.21
CA GLU A 225 -23.03 3.24 -16.71
C GLU A 225 -23.93 3.56 -15.51
N VAL A 226 -23.29 3.94 -14.41
CA VAL A 226 -23.99 4.42 -13.23
C VAL A 226 -24.01 5.94 -13.33
N PRO A 227 -25.18 6.59 -13.21
CA PRO A 227 -25.26 8.05 -13.22
C PRO A 227 -24.30 8.65 -12.19
N VAL A 228 -23.58 9.70 -12.58
CA VAL A 228 -22.65 10.45 -11.71
C VAL A 228 -23.36 10.81 -10.39
N GLY A 229 -22.72 10.51 -9.26
CA GLY A 229 -23.28 10.72 -7.92
C GLY A 229 -24.18 9.59 -7.38
N LYS A 230 -24.52 8.58 -8.20
CA LYS A 230 -25.18 7.32 -7.77
C LYS A 230 -24.23 6.12 -7.77
N GLU A 231 -22.94 6.35 -8.03
CA GLU A 231 -21.89 5.34 -7.92
C GLU A 231 -21.93 4.68 -6.53
N LYS A 232 -22.06 3.36 -6.50
CA LYS A 232 -21.94 2.62 -5.24
C LYS A 232 -20.48 2.66 -4.79
N PRO A 233 -20.21 2.77 -3.48
CA PRO A 233 -18.86 2.67 -2.95
C PRO A 233 -18.38 1.21 -3.05
N GLY A 234 -17.92 0.84 -4.23
CA GLY A 234 -17.32 -0.47 -4.50
C GLY A 234 -18.28 -1.55 -5.01
N PRO A 235 -17.73 -2.76 -5.21
CA PRO A 235 -18.47 -3.91 -5.68
C PRO A 235 -19.43 -4.28 -4.56
N THR A 236 -20.69 -4.49 -4.92
CA THR A 236 -21.66 -4.95 -3.96
C THR A 236 -21.23 -6.32 -3.42
N LYS A 237 -21.69 -6.67 -2.23
CA LYS A 237 -21.52 -8.05 -1.73
C LYS A 237 -21.96 -9.09 -2.76
N LYS A 238 -22.98 -8.79 -3.57
CA LYS A 238 -23.42 -9.64 -4.69
C LYS A 238 -22.35 -9.79 -5.78
N ASP A 239 -21.62 -8.73 -6.10
CA ASP A 239 -20.55 -8.76 -7.13
C ASP A 239 -19.36 -9.60 -6.65
N ILE A 240 -18.94 -9.42 -5.39
CA ILE A 240 -17.89 -10.24 -4.76
C ILE A 240 -18.34 -11.70 -4.62
N ASP A 241 -19.59 -11.92 -4.18
CA ASP A 241 -20.18 -13.24 -4.01
C ASP A 241 -20.44 -13.95 -5.36
N SER A 242 -20.51 -13.21 -6.47
CA SER A 242 -20.70 -13.77 -7.82
C SER A 242 -19.41 -14.24 -8.48
N MET A 243 -18.27 -13.89 -7.90
CA MET A 243 -16.96 -14.30 -8.40
C MET A 243 -16.68 -15.73 -7.91
N GLU A 244 -16.89 -16.69 -8.80
CA GLU A 244 -16.57 -18.10 -8.55
C GLU A 244 -15.14 -18.37 -9.03
N LEU A 245 -14.21 -18.43 -8.07
CA LEU A 245 -12.82 -18.82 -8.28
C LEU A 245 -12.71 -20.35 -8.20
N SER A 246 -11.98 -20.96 -9.14
CA SER A 246 -11.71 -22.40 -9.17
C SER A 246 -10.33 -22.69 -9.77
N PHE A 247 -9.79 -23.87 -9.46
CA PHE A 247 -8.61 -24.38 -10.17
C PHE A 247 -9.05 -24.97 -11.52
N LEU A 248 -8.40 -24.53 -12.61
CA LEU A 248 -8.39 -25.29 -13.87
C LEU A 248 -7.44 -26.48 -13.74
N ASN A 249 -6.29 -26.23 -13.11
CA ASN A 249 -5.31 -27.25 -12.77
C ASN A 249 -4.60 -26.81 -11.49
N GLU A 250 -4.81 -27.54 -10.39
CA GLU A 250 -4.24 -27.18 -9.09
C GLU A 250 -2.71 -27.37 -9.06
N GLU A 251 -2.20 -28.45 -9.63
CA GLU A 251 -0.76 -28.76 -9.67
C GLU A 251 0.03 -27.70 -10.44
N LYS A 252 -0.53 -27.22 -11.55
CA LYS A 252 0.04 -26.16 -12.38
C LYS A 252 -0.29 -24.75 -11.90
N ARG A 253 -1.11 -24.62 -10.85
CA ARG A 253 -1.57 -23.31 -10.33
C ARG A 253 -2.28 -22.48 -11.40
N GLU A 254 -3.15 -23.12 -12.18
CA GLU A 254 -3.97 -22.46 -13.20
C GLU A 254 -5.38 -22.22 -12.68
N TYR A 255 -5.92 -21.02 -12.89
CA TYR A 255 -7.19 -20.59 -12.31
C TYR A 255 -8.22 -20.25 -13.35
N SER A 256 -9.48 -20.50 -13.00
CA SER A 256 -10.64 -19.96 -13.69
C SER A 256 -11.42 -19.06 -12.75
N LEU A 257 -11.88 -17.94 -13.31
CA LEU A 257 -12.74 -16.98 -12.65
C LEU A 257 -13.99 -16.78 -13.50
N ASN A 258 -15.12 -17.26 -13.01
CA ASN A 258 -16.36 -17.30 -13.79
C ASN A 258 -16.78 -15.90 -14.28
N GLY A 259 -16.96 -15.75 -15.60
CA GLY A 259 -17.32 -14.47 -16.24
C GLY A 259 -16.15 -13.52 -16.46
N TYR A 260 -14.91 -13.95 -16.28
CA TYR A 260 -13.71 -13.17 -16.54
C TYR A 260 -12.75 -13.91 -17.47
N THR A 261 -11.91 -13.15 -18.16
CA THR A 261 -10.83 -13.64 -19.03
C THR A 261 -9.49 -13.30 -18.41
N LEU A 262 -8.58 -14.27 -18.32
CA LEU A 262 -7.19 -14.03 -17.91
C LEU A 262 -6.50 -13.12 -18.93
N LYS A 263 -5.88 -12.04 -18.46
CA LYS A 263 -5.17 -11.06 -19.30
C LYS A 263 -3.68 -11.01 -19.03
N HIS A 264 -3.24 -11.25 -17.80
CA HIS A 264 -1.83 -11.08 -17.44
C HIS A 264 -1.44 -11.92 -16.21
N ASN A 265 -0.18 -12.35 -16.16
CA ASN A 265 0.44 -12.93 -14.97
C ASN A 265 1.64 -12.05 -14.59
N GLY A 266 1.63 -11.51 -13.37
CA GLY A 266 2.65 -10.56 -12.92
C GLY A 266 2.15 -9.71 -11.75
N GLU A 267 3.07 -9.07 -11.03
CA GLU A 267 2.84 -8.33 -9.79
C GLU A 267 1.86 -7.15 -9.97
N TYR A 268 1.86 -6.55 -11.15
CA TYR A 268 0.98 -5.45 -11.56
C TYR A 268 0.29 -5.77 -12.88
N PHE A 269 -0.74 -4.99 -13.21
CA PHE A 269 -1.45 -5.08 -14.48
C PHE A 269 -1.62 -3.71 -15.12
N ASN A 270 -1.44 -3.63 -16.43
CA ASN A 270 -1.71 -2.43 -17.21
C ASN A 270 -2.97 -2.68 -18.07
N PRO A 271 -4.15 -2.13 -17.71
CA PRO A 271 -5.37 -2.35 -18.48
C PRO A 271 -5.30 -1.76 -19.88
N ASP A 272 -5.86 -2.46 -20.85
CA ASP A 272 -5.93 -2.01 -22.24
C ASP A 272 -7.15 -1.12 -22.49
N ALA A 273 -7.07 -0.20 -23.46
CA ALA A 273 -8.18 0.67 -23.84
C ALA A 273 -9.41 -0.12 -24.35
N SER A 274 -9.21 -1.30 -24.95
CA SER A 274 -10.30 -2.20 -25.36
C SER A 274 -11.07 -2.84 -24.20
N ASP A 275 -10.56 -2.72 -22.97
CA ASP A 275 -11.19 -3.22 -21.75
C ASP A 275 -11.90 -2.13 -20.93
N VAL A 276 -11.96 -0.89 -21.42
CA VAL A 276 -12.71 0.22 -20.79
C VAL A 276 -14.15 -0.19 -20.48
N GLY A 277 -14.63 0.21 -19.30
CA GLY A 277 -15.96 -0.12 -18.78
C GLY A 277 -16.06 -1.51 -18.14
N ARG A 278 -15.00 -2.35 -18.16
CA ARG A 278 -14.97 -3.67 -17.50
C ARG A 278 -14.30 -3.61 -16.14
N LEU A 279 -14.64 -4.55 -15.24
CA LEU A 279 -13.96 -4.69 -13.95
C LEU A 279 -12.66 -5.48 -14.10
N VAL A 280 -11.67 -5.15 -13.26
CA VAL A 280 -10.43 -5.92 -13.11
C VAL A 280 -10.56 -6.83 -11.90
N ALA A 281 -10.05 -8.04 -12.00
CA ALA A 281 -9.89 -8.96 -10.88
C ALA A 281 -8.45 -9.44 -10.79
N VAL A 282 -8.02 -9.77 -9.58
CA VAL A 282 -6.71 -10.37 -9.32
C VAL A 282 -6.90 -11.62 -8.48
N VAL A 283 -6.21 -12.67 -8.87
CA VAL A 283 -6.01 -13.88 -8.07
C VAL A 283 -4.60 -13.81 -7.50
N VAL A 284 -4.50 -13.79 -6.17
CA VAL A 284 -3.24 -13.76 -5.41
C VAL A 284 -2.95 -15.17 -4.91
N ASP A 285 -1.95 -15.78 -5.54
CA ASP A 285 -1.37 -17.07 -5.20
C ASP A 285 -0.24 -16.88 -4.19
N THR A 286 -0.30 -17.58 -3.06
CA THR A 286 0.71 -17.50 -1.98
C THR A 286 1.55 -18.78 -1.85
N GLY A 287 1.55 -19.62 -2.89
CA GLY A 287 2.29 -20.88 -2.96
C GLY A 287 1.37 -22.11 -2.90
N ALA A 288 1.93 -23.27 -3.25
CA ALA A 288 1.19 -24.53 -3.40
C ALA A 288 0.53 -25.02 -2.10
N ASP A 289 1.12 -24.72 -0.94
CA ASP A 289 0.61 -25.16 0.36
C ASP A 289 -0.30 -24.13 1.05
N HIS A 290 -0.52 -22.97 0.43
CA HIS A 290 -1.23 -21.85 1.03
C HIS A 290 -2.53 -21.50 0.29
N PRO A 291 -3.45 -20.76 0.94
CA PRO A 291 -4.66 -20.28 0.29
C PRO A 291 -4.39 -19.39 -0.92
N VAL A 292 -5.34 -19.42 -1.85
CA VAL A 292 -5.40 -18.51 -2.99
C VAL A 292 -6.54 -17.54 -2.73
N TYR A 293 -6.32 -16.27 -3.00
CA TYR A 293 -7.31 -15.21 -2.76
C TYR A 293 -7.70 -14.58 -4.08
N ALA A 294 -8.96 -14.15 -4.22
CA ALA A 294 -9.36 -13.31 -5.33
C ALA A 294 -9.99 -12.00 -4.85
N ALA A 295 -9.67 -10.92 -5.57
CA ALA A 295 -10.24 -9.60 -5.34
C ALA A 295 -10.65 -8.94 -6.66
N ILE A 296 -11.61 -8.03 -6.59
CA ILE A 296 -12.13 -7.29 -7.75
C ILE A 296 -12.03 -5.78 -7.52
N SER A 297 -11.86 -5.04 -8.62
CA SER A 297 -11.79 -3.59 -8.59
C SER A 297 -13.11 -2.98 -8.15
N LEU A 298 -13.01 -1.85 -7.45
CA LEU A 298 -14.19 -1.12 -6.99
C LEU A 298 -14.94 -0.43 -8.14
N ARG A 299 -14.22 -0.14 -9.21
CA ARG A 299 -14.67 0.63 -10.37
C ARG A 299 -14.23 -0.07 -11.66
N PRO A 300 -14.99 0.09 -12.75
CA PRO A 300 -14.53 -0.35 -14.07
C PRO A 300 -13.31 0.45 -14.52
N ILE A 301 -12.60 -0.10 -15.50
CA ILE A 301 -11.50 0.58 -16.19
C ILE A 301 -12.04 1.86 -16.82
N SER A 302 -11.44 3.00 -16.46
CA SER A 302 -11.74 4.29 -17.11
C SER A 302 -10.92 4.46 -18.38
N ASP A 303 -11.35 5.40 -19.20
CA ASP A 303 -10.63 5.83 -20.40
C ASP A 303 -9.16 6.16 -20.11
N PRO A 304 -8.27 5.99 -21.10
CA PRO A 304 -6.87 6.35 -20.97
C PRO A 304 -6.72 7.86 -20.77
N ILE A 305 -5.65 8.24 -20.08
CA ILE A 305 -5.26 9.64 -19.96
C ILE A 305 -4.50 10.01 -21.24
N GLU A 306 -5.02 10.99 -21.99
CA GLU A 306 -4.45 11.38 -23.30
C GLU A 306 -2.95 11.71 -23.22
N GLU A 307 -2.57 12.60 -22.30
CA GLU A 307 -1.19 13.00 -22.05
C GLU A 307 -1.03 13.35 -20.57
N VAL A 308 -0.04 12.75 -19.91
CA VAL A 308 0.31 13.07 -18.52
C VAL A 308 1.24 14.27 -18.52
N ILE A 309 1.13 15.14 -17.51
CA ILE A 309 1.86 16.41 -17.48
C ILE A 309 3.40 16.28 -17.60
N THR A 310 3.94 15.12 -17.21
CA THR A 310 5.38 14.82 -17.22
C THR A 310 5.88 14.21 -18.53
N ASP A 311 5.03 13.96 -19.52
CA ASP A 311 5.40 13.24 -20.75
C ASP A 311 6.49 13.99 -21.55
N SER A 312 6.46 15.33 -21.58
CA SER A 312 7.50 16.14 -22.23
C SER A 312 8.86 15.99 -21.53
N GLN A 313 8.88 15.92 -20.20
CA GLN A 313 10.10 15.71 -19.43
C GLN A 313 10.68 14.32 -19.67
N VAL A 314 9.82 13.29 -19.73
CA VAL A 314 10.23 11.91 -20.06
C VAL A 314 10.83 11.84 -21.46
N ARG A 315 10.21 12.50 -22.46
CA ARG A 315 10.77 12.58 -23.82
C ARG A 315 12.14 13.25 -23.82
N TRP A 316 12.26 14.41 -23.18
CA TRP A 316 13.53 15.10 -23.04
C TRP A 316 14.61 14.19 -22.42
N CYS A 317 14.27 13.44 -21.38
CA CYS A 317 15.18 12.49 -20.75
C CYS A 317 15.63 11.40 -21.74
N LYS A 318 14.72 10.84 -22.54
CA LYS A 318 15.05 9.81 -23.53
C LYS A 318 15.89 10.35 -24.69
N ASP A 319 15.65 11.58 -25.10
CA ASP A 319 16.40 12.24 -26.18
C ASP A 319 17.82 12.64 -25.74
N ASN A 320 18.03 12.84 -24.45
CA ASN A 320 19.31 13.23 -23.86
C ASN A 320 20.01 12.04 -23.19
N ASN A 321 20.80 11.30 -23.96
CA ASN A 321 21.60 10.19 -23.44
C ASN A 321 22.63 10.64 -22.38
N LEU A 322 22.89 9.76 -21.41
CA LEU A 322 23.85 9.98 -20.33
C LEU A 322 25.25 9.48 -20.72
N ASP A 323 26.25 10.30 -20.46
CA ASP A 323 27.66 9.91 -20.56
C ASP A 323 28.08 9.00 -19.38
N ARG A 324 29.27 8.39 -19.47
CA ARG A 324 29.73 7.35 -18.52
C ARG A 324 29.70 7.76 -17.04
N ASP A 325 30.00 9.02 -16.74
CA ASP A 325 30.11 9.56 -15.36
C ASP A 325 28.95 10.52 -15.02
N VAL A 326 27.90 10.52 -15.84
CA VAL A 326 26.73 11.36 -15.65
C VAL A 326 25.57 10.50 -15.16
N ILE A 327 24.92 10.94 -14.10
CA ILE A 327 23.66 10.35 -13.63
C ILE A 327 22.53 11.36 -13.75
N ARG A 328 21.31 10.85 -13.85
CA ARG A 328 20.10 11.67 -13.82
C ARG A 328 19.41 11.53 -12.47
N ILE A 329 19.01 12.66 -11.91
CA ILE A 329 18.37 12.76 -10.59
C ILE A 329 17.09 13.59 -10.67
N MET A 330 16.14 13.33 -9.77
CA MET A 330 14.83 13.96 -9.73
C MET A 330 14.41 14.34 -8.31
N GLY A 331 13.77 15.50 -8.14
CA GLY A 331 13.09 15.92 -6.91
C GLY A 331 11.60 16.10 -7.16
N TYR A 332 10.73 15.61 -6.28
CA TYR A 332 9.28 15.68 -6.49
C TYR A 332 8.45 15.51 -5.20
N ASN A 333 7.68 16.54 -4.83
CA ASN A 333 6.61 16.44 -3.85
C ASN A 333 5.38 15.77 -4.49
N ILE A 334 4.90 14.66 -3.91
CA ILE A 334 3.87 13.80 -4.53
C ILE A 334 2.46 13.95 -3.92
N LEU A 335 2.26 15.00 -3.11
CA LEU A 335 1.02 15.39 -2.45
C LEU A 335 0.40 14.27 -1.58
N ALA A 336 0.55 14.37 -0.27
CA ALA A 336 0.04 13.38 0.68
C ALA A 336 -1.49 13.44 0.78
N ASP A 337 -2.13 12.28 0.98
CA ASP A 337 -3.59 12.21 1.14
C ASP A 337 -4.06 12.93 2.41
N LEU A 338 -3.21 13.00 3.45
CA LEU A 338 -3.58 13.59 4.74
C LEU A 338 -3.92 15.09 4.67
N TYR A 339 -3.39 15.81 3.67
CA TYR A 339 -3.67 17.23 3.46
C TYR A 339 -4.96 17.47 2.68
N LEU A 340 -5.59 16.41 2.17
CA LEU A 340 -6.81 16.45 1.38
C LEU A 340 -8.02 16.08 2.24
N ASN A 341 -8.80 17.08 2.68
CA ASN A 341 -10.06 16.82 3.37
C ASN A 341 -11.22 16.61 2.40
N LEU A 342 -11.22 15.46 1.70
CA LEU A 342 -12.21 15.14 0.65
C LEU A 342 -13.63 14.85 1.17
N ASN A 343 -13.85 14.94 2.48
CA ASN A 343 -15.18 14.87 3.10
C ASN A 343 -15.96 16.19 2.95
N LEU A 344 -15.28 17.32 2.79
CA LEU A 344 -15.90 18.63 2.57
C LEU A 344 -16.54 18.71 1.18
N GLU A 345 -17.48 19.63 0.95
CA GLU A 345 -18.04 19.86 -0.39
C GLU A 345 -17.01 20.42 -1.37
N GLN A 346 -17.22 20.23 -2.68
CA GLN A 346 -16.24 20.54 -3.72
C GLN A 346 -15.74 21.99 -3.63
N GLU A 347 -16.64 22.94 -3.36
CA GLU A 347 -16.36 24.38 -3.28
C GLU A 347 -15.58 24.79 -2.01
N GLU A 348 -15.49 23.90 -1.03
CA GLU A 348 -14.78 24.11 0.24
C GLU A 348 -13.39 23.46 0.26
N LEU A 349 -13.07 22.62 -0.73
CA LEU A 349 -11.75 22.01 -0.86
C LEU A 349 -10.69 23.08 -1.13
N PHE A 350 -9.46 22.81 -0.67
CA PHE A 350 -8.30 23.64 -1.05
C PHE A 350 -8.15 23.68 -2.58
N PHE A 351 -8.21 22.51 -3.21
CA PHE A 351 -8.22 22.33 -4.66
C PHE A 351 -9.65 22.29 -5.23
N ASN A 352 -10.47 23.31 -4.96
CA ASN A 352 -11.88 23.33 -5.38
C ASN A 352 -12.12 23.27 -6.89
N TYR A 353 -11.12 23.62 -7.70
CA TYR A 353 -11.14 23.52 -9.15
C TYR A 353 -10.90 22.10 -9.68
N CYS A 354 -10.30 21.23 -8.87
CA CYS A 354 -10.01 19.85 -9.24
C CYS A 354 -11.12 18.94 -8.70
N PRO A 355 -11.85 18.18 -9.52
CA PRO A 355 -12.86 17.24 -9.03
C PRO A 355 -12.33 16.27 -7.97
N LYS A 356 -13.12 15.98 -6.92
CA LYS A 356 -12.78 15.00 -5.87
C LYS A 356 -12.26 13.67 -6.42
N ALA A 357 -12.79 13.20 -7.55
CA ALA A 357 -12.38 11.94 -8.17
C ALA A 357 -10.88 11.92 -8.51
N TYR A 358 -10.32 13.05 -8.97
CA TYR A 358 -8.92 13.16 -9.36
C TYR A 358 -7.98 13.47 -8.20
N GLN A 359 -8.51 14.04 -7.10
CA GLN A 359 -7.74 14.28 -5.86
C GLN A 359 -7.52 13.01 -5.03
N ARG A 360 -8.36 11.99 -5.16
CA ARG A 360 -8.28 10.77 -4.34
C ARG A 360 -6.96 10.02 -4.56
N ILE A 361 -6.34 9.55 -3.48
CA ILE A 361 -5.11 8.75 -3.53
C ILE A 361 -5.21 7.54 -4.45
N PHE A 362 -6.37 6.88 -4.51
CA PHE A 362 -6.62 5.71 -5.37
C PHE A 362 -6.66 6.03 -6.86
N HIS A 363 -6.85 7.30 -7.24
CA HIS A 363 -6.75 7.78 -8.61
C HIS A 363 -5.33 8.30 -8.91
N ARG A 364 -4.74 9.06 -7.99
CA ARG A 364 -3.40 9.63 -8.16
C ARG A 364 -2.29 8.56 -8.18
N THR A 365 -2.48 7.45 -7.48
CA THR A 365 -1.44 6.40 -7.35
C THR A 365 -1.14 5.70 -8.69
N PRO A 366 -2.10 5.18 -9.47
CA PRO A 366 -1.82 4.60 -10.79
C PRO A 366 -1.02 5.51 -11.71
N ILE A 367 -1.39 6.80 -11.75
CA ILE A 367 -0.70 7.83 -12.56
C ILE A 367 0.73 8.01 -12.08
N PHE A 368 0.93 8.15 -10.76
CA PHE A 368 2.26 8.26 -10.18
C PHE A 368 3.14 7.03 -10.44
N LEU A 369 2.60 5.81 -10.33
CA LEU A 369 3.36 4.60 -10.63
C LEU A 369 3.81 4.56 -12.09
N LYS A 370 2.96 5.03 -13.02
CA LYS A 370 3.31 5.19 -14.43
C LYS A 370 4.41 6.24 -14.62
N GLN A 371 4.29 7.41 -14.00
CA GLN A 371 5.32 8.46 -14.04
C GLN A 371 6.68 7.94 -13.56
N ILE A 372 6.72 7.26 -12.41
CA ILE A 372 7.95 6.68 -11.87
C ILE A 372 8.55 5.65 -12.83
N ARG A 373 7.74 4.74 -13.39
CA ARG A 373 8.22 3.78 -14.39
C ARG A 373 8.81 4.47 -15.62
N ASP A 374 8.12 5.49 -16.15
CA ASP A 374 8.57 6.20 -17.33
C ASP A 374 9.90 6.93 -17.11
N PHE A 375 10.08 7.52 -15.93
CA PHE A 375 11.35 8.14 -15.54
C PHE A 375 12.47 7.11 -15.31
N ILE A 376 12.17 5.95 -14.72
CA ILE A 376 13.12 4.83 -14.61
C ILE A 376 13.55 4.36 -16.01
N ASP A 377 12.59 4.15 -16.91
CA ASP A 377 12.87 3.76 -18.31
C ASP A 377 13.66 4.87 -19.05
N ALA A 378 13.54 6.13 -18.60
CA ALA A 378 14.33 7.27 -19.05
C ALA A 378 15.62 7.52 -18.23
N GLN A 379 16.10 6.50 -17.52
CA GLN A 379 17.39 6.45 -16.81
C GLN A 379 17.53 7.42 -15.62
N VAL A 380 16.43 7.84 -14.98
CA VAL A 380 16.50 8.52 -13.68
C VAL A 380 16.97 7.50 -12.62
N SER A 381 18.08 7.79 -11.97
CA SER A 381 18.74 6.87 -11.03
C SER A 381 18.50 7.17 -9.56
N LEU A 382 18.14 8.41 -9.21
CA LEU A 382 17.85 8.86 -7.85
C LEU A 382 16.59 9.74 -7.84
N PHE A 383 15.69 9.50 -6.89
CA PHE A 383 14.49 10.31 -6.68
C PHE A 383 14.40 10.77 -5.23
N PHE A 384 14.31 12.08 -5.02
CA PHE A 384 14.07 12.72 -3.74
C PHE A 384 12.59 13.07 -3.64
N LEU A 385 11.81 12.24 -2.94
CA LEU A 385 10.36 12.43 -2.82
C LEU A 385 9.97 13.04 -1.48
N GLN A 386 8.95 13.90 -1.49
CA GLN A 386 8.31 14.47 -0.30
C GLN A 386 6.82 14.13 -0.29
N GLU A 387 6.19 14.20 0.89
CA GLU A 387 4.77 13.89 1.09
C GLU A 387 4.39 12.46 0.71
N VAL A 388 5.27 11.51 1.04
CA VAL A 388 5.04 10.09 0.76
C VAL A 388 4.22 9.48 1.90
N ASP A 389 2.95 9.16 1.66
CA ASP A 389 2.12 8.44 2.64
C ASP A 389 2.70 7.05 2.95
N MET A 390 2.88 6.71 4.24
CA MET A 390 3.49 5.44 4.66
C MET A 390 2.75 4.23 4.09
N ARG A 391 1.41 4.25 4.18
CA ARG A 391 0.57 3.15 3.69
C ARG A 391 0.59 3.05 2.17
N ARG A 392 0.65 4.18 1.45
CA ARG A 392 0.77 4.18 -0.02
C ARG A 392 2.12 3.59 -0.42
N ASN A 393 3.18 3.92 0.32
CA ASN A 393 4.50 3.35 0.10
C ASN A 393 4.52 1.84 0.28
N GLU A 394 4.12 1.37 1.47
CA GLU A 394 4.11 -0.05 1.84
C GLU A 394 3.26 -0.90 0.89
N MET A 395 2.07 -0.40 0.51
CA MET A 395 1.11 -1.17 -0.29
C MET A 395 1.40 -1.14 -1.80
N TYR A 396 2.00 -0.06 -2.32
CA TYR A 396 2.07 0.16 -3.77
C TYR A 396 3.45 0.59 -4.26
N ILE A 397 4.03 1.66 -3.71
CA ILE A 397 5.26 2.26 -4.28
C ILE A 397 6.46 1.32 -4.10
N GLU A 398 6.73 0.87 -2.88
CA GLU A 398 7.88 0.00 -2.61
C GLU A 398 7.76 -1.37 -3.31
N PRO A 399 6.61 -2.08 -3.26
CA PRO A 399 6.45 -3.31 -4.03
C PRO A 399 6.63 -3.11 -5.53
N PHE A 400 6.12 -2.01 -6.09
CA PHE A 400 6.28 -1.70 -7.51
C PHE A 400 7.74 -1.43 -7.88
N LEU A 401 8.47 -0.63 -7.10
CA LEU A 401 9.89 -0.33 -7.33
C LEU A 401 10.77 -1.59 -7.30
N LYS A 402 10.47 -2.54 -6.42
CA LYS A 402 11.18 -3.83 -6.36
C LYS A 402 11.10 -4.59 -7.68
N THR A 403 9.96 -4.54 -8.38
CA THR A 403 9.81 -5.16 -9.72
C THR A 403 10.70 -4.50 -10.79
N LEU A 404 11.14 -3.26 -10.55
CA LEU A 404 11.97 -2.49 -11.46
C LEU A 404 13.45 -2.51 -11.09
N ASN A 405 13.84 -3.28 -10.06
CA ASN A 405 15.17 -3.31 -9.47
C ASN A 405 15.61 -1.95 -8.87
N TYR A 406 14.65 -1.21 -8.30
CA TYR A 406 14.90 -0.02 -7.50
C TYR A 406 14.53 -0.29 -6.04
N SER A 407 15.21 0.39 -5.13
CA SER A 407 14.91 0.38 -3.69
C SER A 407 14.50 1.77 -3.23
N SER A 408 13.80 1.84 -2.09
CA SER A 408 13.33 3.11 -1.50
C SER A 408 13.58 3.09 0.00
N GLU A 409 14.33 4.08 0.50
CA GLU A 409 14.41 4.37 1.93
C GLU A 409 13.37 5.43 2.28
N ILE A 410 12.37 5.09 3.10
CA ILE A 410 11.35 6.03 3.55
C ILE A 410 11.58 6.42 5.00
N SER A 411 11.42 7.71 5.30
CA SER A 411 11.52 8.25 6.65
C SER A 411 10.28 9.07 6.97
N LYS A 412 9.52 8.58 7.94
CA LYS A 412 8.29 9.21 8.44
C LYS A 412 8.62 10.51 9.18
N LYS A 413 7.77 11.54 9.05
CA LYS A 413 7.82 12.69 9.96
C LYS A 413 7.50 12.24 11.40
N GLY A 414 7.99 12.99 12.39
CA GLY A 414 7.80 12.63 13.79
C GLY A 414 6.33 12.60 14.24
N GLY A 415 6.08 12.00 15.40
CA GLY A 415 4.75 11.92 16.01
C GLY A 415 3.73 11.06 15.24
N GLN A 416 2.49 11.55 15.13
CA GLN A 416 1.35 10.83 14.54
C GLN A 416 1.17 11.09 13.03
N ILE A 417 2.07 11.84 12.39
CA ILE A 417 1.97 12.21 10.96
C ILE A 417 2.24 10.98 10.08
N SER A 418 1.30 10.57 9.23
CA SER A 418 1.42 9.34 8.43
C SER A 418 2.09 9.50 7.06
N GLU A 419 2.85 10.57 6.84
CA GLU A 419 3.68 10.81 5.65
C GLU A 419 5.13 11.14 6.01
N GLY A 420 5.98 11.20 5.00
CA GLY A 420 7.37 11.56 5.16
C GLY A 420 8.08 11.80 3.84
N VAL A 421 9.40 11.65 3.86
CA VAL A 421 10.26 11.77 2.68
C VAL A 421 10.83 10.41 2.30
N ALA A 422 11.18 10.23 1.02
CA ALA A 422 11.81 9.01 0.57
C ALA A 422 12.95 9.29 -0.42
N LEU A 423 14.00 8.46 -0.36
CA LEU A 423 15.04 8.40 -1.37
C LEU A 423 14.91 7.08 -2.13
N ILE A 424 14.61 7.15 -3.42
CA ILE A 424 14.57 6.00 -4.33
C ILE A 424 15.88 5.96 -5.11
N TYR A 425 16.46 4.77 -5.28
CA TYR A 425 17.73 4.59 -5.99
C TYR A 425 17.76 3.30 -6.83
N ASP A 426 18.49 3.36 -7.95
CA ASP A 426 18.74 2.21 -8.84
C ASP A 426 19.72 1.22 -8.18
N ASN A 427 19.27 -0.01 -7.91
CA ASN A 427 20.12 -1.04 -7.30
C ASN A 427 21.25 -1.52 -8.24
N LYS A 428 21.21 -1.20 -9.53
CA LYS A 428 22.31 -1.49 -10.47
C LYS A 428 23.48 -0.54 -10.30
N LEU A 429 23.20 0.69 -9.85
CA LEU A 429 24.19 1.75 -9.71
C LEU A 429 24.61 1.94 -8.26
N PHE A 430 23.71 1.71 -7.31
CA PHE A 430 23.93 2.06 -5.91
C PHE A 430 23.67 0.92 -4.95
N ARG A 431 24.52 0.82 -3.94
CA ARG A 431 24.31 0.02 -2.74
C ARG A 431 24.12 0.94 -1.54
N MET A 432 23.04 0.79 -0.78
CA MET A 432 22.85 1.55 0.45
C MET A 432 23.76 1.02 1.56
N LEU A 433 24.50 1.92 2.20
CA LEU A 433 25.39 1.63 3.32
C LEU A 433 24.83 2.13 4.66
N TYR A 434 24.02 3.18 4.61
CA TYR A 434 23.43 3.81 5.79
C TYR A 434 22.13 4.51 5.42
N SER A 435 21.14 4.45 6.29
CA SER A 435 19.85 5.14 6.17
C SER A 435 19.39 5.53 7.56
N ASN A 436 19.10 6.81 7.79
CA ASN A 436 18.54 7.28 9.04
C ASN A 436 17.78 8.60 8.86
N SER A 437 16.95 8.95 9.84
CA SER A 437 16.23 10.23 9.89
C SER A 437 16.42 10.91 11.22
N PHE A 438 16.46 12.23 11.21
CA PHE A 438 16.72 13.03 12.40
C PHE A 438 15.64 14.11 12.54
N ASN A 439 15.03 14.19 13.72
CA ASN A 439 14.08 15.24 14.06
C ASN A 439 14.82 16.56 14.32
N LEU A 440 14.41 17.65 13.66
CA LEU A 440 15.16 18.91 13.74
C LEU A 440 15.10 19.55 15.14
N ALA A 441 13.97 19.46 15.85
CA ALA A 441 13.84 19.99 17.21
C ALA A 441 14.74 19.24 18.20
N GLU A 442 14.86 17.92 18.05
CA GLU A 442 15.76 17.11 18.86
C GLU A 442 17.24 17.46 18.59
N LEU A 443 17.62 17.66 17.32
CA LEU A 443 18.98 18.05 16.94
C LEU A 443 19.40 19.41 17.51
N VAL A 444 18.47 20.38 17.58
CA VAL A 444 18.76 21.70 18.17
C VAL A 444 19.12 21.58 19.65
N ILE A 445 18.46 20.69 20.38
CA ILE A 445 18.68 20.51 21.82
C ILE A 445 19.91 19.63 22.09
N SER A 446 20.11 18.59 21.30
CA SER A 446 21.10 17.54 21.58
C SER A 446 22.49 17.81 21.00
N GLU A 447 22.63 18.69 20.00
CA GLU A 447 23.90 18.90 19.29
C GLU A 447 24.45 20.31 19.48
N GLN A 448 25.68 20.38 20.01
CA GLN A 448 26.36 21.64 20.33
C GLN A 448 26.53 22.59 19.13
N CYS A 449 26.63 22.04 17.91
CA CYS A 449 26.75 22.83 16.68
C CYS A 449 25.51 23.70 16.40
N ASN A 450 24.37 23.44 17.07
CA ASN A 450 23.12 24.18 16.94
C ASN A 450 22.86 25.16 18.11
N SER A 451 23.88 25.46 18.91
CA SER A 451 23.73 26.32 20.09
C SER A 451 23.29 27.76 19.79
N ASP A 452 23.67 28.32 18.65
CA ASP A 452 23.17 29.60 18.12
C ASP A 452 21.68 29.52 17.77
N ILE A 453 21.24 28.48 17.06
CA ILE A 453 19.81 28.25 16.73
C ILE A 453 19.00 28.11 18.01
N TYR A 454 19.51 27.35 18.99
CA TYR A 454 18.89 27.21 20.30
C TYR A 454 18.71 28.57 21.00
N ARG A 455 19.74 29.44 21.00
CA ARG A 455 19.63 30.79 21.56
C ARG A 455 18.62 31.65 20.81
N MET A 456 18.64 31.63 19.49
CA MET A 456 17.69 32.37 18.66
C MET A 456 16.25 31.95 18.91
N LEU A 457 15.97 30.64 18.98
CA LEU A 457 14.63 30.14 19.32
C LEU A 457 14.23 30.54 20.75
N LYS A 458 15.14 30.41 21.73
CA LYS A 458 14.86 30.79 23.13
C LYS A 458 14.56 32.27 23.34
N SER A 459 14.93 33.13 22.40
CA SER A 459 14.61 34.56 22.46
C SER A 459 13.14 34.87 22.12
N SER A 460 12.43 33.95 21.45
CA SER A 460 10.99 34.09 21.19
C SER A 460 10.24 32.77 21.42
N GLU A 461 9.39 32.77 22.44
CA GLU A 461 8.50 31.64 22.75
C GLU A 461 7.63 31.24 21.55
N GLU A 462 7.20 32.20 20.73
CA GLU A 462 6.37 31.93 19.55
C GLU A 462 7.16 31.19 18.47
N SER A 463 8.36 31.66 18.14
CA SER A 463 9.25 30.99 17.19
C SER A 463 9.71 29.62 17.70
N GLU A 464 10.03 29.50 18.99
CA GLU A 464 10.32 28.22 19.62
C GLU A 464 9.15 27.24 19.48
N ASN A 465 7.93 27.67 19.79
CA ASN A 465 6.73 26.84 19.66
C ASN A 465 6.47 26.46 18.19
N ARG A 466 6.59 27.40 17.25
CA ARG A 466 6.44 27.14 15.81
C ARG A 466 7.49 26.13 15.31
N PHE A 467 8.72 26.18 15.81
CA PHE A 467 9.76 25.22 15.46
C PHE A 467 9.50 23.83 16.06
N ASN A 468 9.21 23.76 17.37
CA ASN A 468 9.11 22.49 18.12
C ASN A 468 7.81 21.71 17.86
N THR A 469 6.71 22.41 17.57
CA THR A 469 5.43 21.74 17.27
C THR A 469 5.43 21.08 15.88
N ARG A 470 6.39 21.43 15.03
CA ARG A 470 6.55 20.85 13.69
C ARG A 470 7.49 19.67 13.78
N GLN A 471 6.99 18.51 13.36
CA GLN A 471 7.72 17.25 13.38
C GLN A 471 8.59 17.10 12.11
N THR A 472 9.27 18.18 11.70
CA THR A 472 10.14 18.22 10.52
C THR A 472 11.36 17.32 10.75
N ILE A 473 11.77 16.62 9.70
CA ILE A 473 12.94 15.74 9.72
C ILE A 473 13.91 16.07 8.58
N VAL A 474 15.16 15.67 8.75
CA VAL A 474 16.09 15.42 7.64
C VAL A 474 16.35 13.92 7.55
N GLN A 475 16.10 13.35 6.38
CA GLN A 475 16.53 12.00 6.04
C GLN A 475 17.95 12.07 5.50
N ILE A 476 18.84 11.16 5.91
CA ILE A 476 20.19 10.99 5.36
C ILE A 476 20.38 9.53 4.97
N VAL A 477 20.74 9.31 3.70
CA VAL A 477 21.08 8.01 3.15
C VAL A 477 22.48 8.10 2.54
N VAL A 478 23.35 7.15 2.89
CA VAL A 478 24.67 7.02 2.27
C VAL A 478 24.62 5.86 1.28
N LEU A 479 24.86 6.18 0.02
CA LEU A 479 24.94 5.24 -1.08
C LEU A 479 26.39 5.06 -1.51
N GLU A 480 26.72 3.86 -1.96
CA GLU A 480 27.96 3.55 -2.63
C GLU A 480 27.69 3.28 -4.11
N GLU A 481 28.38 4.03 -4.98
CA GLU A 481 28.35 3.81 -6.41
C GLU A 481 29.11 2.52 -6.75
N SER A 482 28.44 1.60 -7.44
CA SER A 482 28.94 0.25 -7.68
C SER A 482 30.15 0.20 -8.61
N LYS A 483 30.30 1.17 -9.53
CA LYS A 483 31.40 1.20 -10.51
C LYS A 483 32.69 1.81 -9.95
N SER A 484 32.57 2.98 -9.34
CA SER A 484 33.72 3.78 -8.88
C SER A 484 34.10 3.48 -7.43
N GLY A 485 33.19 2.93 -6.64
CA GLY A 485 33.35 2.90 -5.20
C GLY A 485 33.35 4.32 -4.60
N ARG A 486 32.72 5.31 -5.23
CA ARG A 486 32.46 6.62 -4.63
C ARG A 486 31.29 6.54 -3.64
N LEU A 487 31.27 7.43 -2.64
CA LEU A 487 30.14 7.59 -1.74
C LEU A 487 29.28 8.79 -2.14
N LEU A 488 27.97 8.63 -2.06
CA LEU A 488 26.99 9.70 -2.16
C LEU A 488 26.29 9.83 -0.81
N VAL A 489 26.42 10.99 -0.17
CA VAL A 489 25.66 11.33 1.04
C VAL A 489 24.45 12.14 0.60
N CYS A 490 23.29 11.50 0.55
CA CYS A 490 22.04 12.07 0.08
C CYS A 490 21.19 12.49 1.28
N ALA A 491 20.74 13.74 1.30
CA ALA A 491 19.76 14.24 2.25
C ALA A 491 18.43 14.56 1.56
N ASN A 492 17.32 14.36 2.28
CA ASN A 492 15.99 14.75 1.83
C ASN A 492 15.21 15.40 2.97
N THR A 493 14.46 16.47 2.69
CA THR A 493 13.62 17.16 3.67
C THR A 493 12.35 17.75 3.04
N HIS A 494 11.41 18.13 3.89
CA HIS A 494 10.25 18.94 3.53
C HIS A 494 10.05 19.96 4.66
N LEU A 495 10.44 21.21 4.40
CA LEU A 495 10.44 22.30 5.39
C LEU A 495 9.03 22.80 5.69
N HIS A 496 8.90 23.57 6.77
CA HIS A 496 7.64 24.20 7.15
C HIS A 496 7.04 25.05 6.02
N HIS A 497 5.71 24.99 5.83
CA HIS A 497 5.06 25.57 4.65
C HIS A 497 4.65 27.04 4.83
N ASN A 498 4.32 27.48 6.06
CA ASN A 498 3.69 28.79 6.26
C ASN A 498 4.59 29.93 5.74
N PRO A 499 4.13 30.75 4.77
CA PRO A 499 4.92 31.83 4.22
C PRO A 499 5.32 32.89 5.26
N LEU A 500 4.54 33.07 6.33
CA LEU A 500 4.83 34.04 7.39
C LEU A 500 5.94 33.60 8.36
N ASP A 501 6.40 32.35 8.24
CA ASP A 501 7.36 31.73 9.15
C ASP A 501 8.70 31.47 8.45
N GLU A 502 9.12 32.35 7.54
CA GLU A 502 10.32 32.16 6.73
C GLU A 502 11.61 32.04 7.58
N HIS A 503 11.69 32.76 8.71
CA HIS A 503 12.79 32.63 9.68
C HIS A 503 12.86 31.22 10.28
N VAL A 504 11.73 30.56 10.53
CA VAL A 504 11.69 29.17 10.99
C VAL A 504 12.24 28.24 9.92
N LYS A 505 11.91 28.48 8.63
CA LYS A 505 12.44 27.69 7.50
C LYS A 505 13.96 27.83 7.38
N VAL A 506 14.50 29.03 7.57
CA VAL A 506 15.95 29.29 7.62
C VAL A 506 16.62 28.47 8.71
N LEU A 507 16.09 28.50 9.93
CA LEU A 507 16.63 27.72 11.05
C LEU A 507 16.55 26.21 10.78
N GLN A 508 15.43 25.72 10.23
CA GLN A 508 15.29 24.31 9.88
C GLN A 508 16.30 23.88 8.82
N ALA A 509 16.45 24.66 7.75
CA ALA A 509 17.44 24.40 6.71
C ALA A 509 18.86 24.37 7.27
N LEU A 510 19.21 25.29 8.18
CA LEU A 510 20.53 25.32 8.81
C LEU A 510 20.82 24.05 9.63
N VAL A 511 19.84 23.57 10.42
CA VAL A 511 19.97 22.30 11.15
C VAL A 511 20.19 21.14 10.18
N CYS A 512 19.42 21.06 9.09
CA CYS A 512 19.58 20.01 8.07
C CYS A 512 21.00 20.01 7.50
N ILE A 513 21.53 21.17 7.11
CA ILE A 513 22.87 21.31 6.53
C ILE A 513 23.93 20.90 7.54
N ARG A 514 23.83 21.35 8.80
CA ARG A 514 24.80 20.99 9.84
C ARG A 514 24.85 19.49 10.06
N LYS A 515 23.69 18.82 10.12
CA LYS A 515 23.63 17.38 10.27
C LYS A 515 24.20 16.64 9.05
N LEU A 516 23.88 17.12 7.85
CA LEU A 516 24.41 16.60 6.60
C LEU A 516 25.94 16.72 6.54
N MET A 517 26.48 17.88 6.90
CA MET A 517 27.92 18.14 6.90
C MET A 517 28.66 17.35 7.98
N GLU A 518 28.04 17.11 9.13
CA GLU A 518 28.59 16.20 10.15
C GLU A 518 28.77 14.78 9.57
N VAL A 519 27.73 14.22 8.93
CA VAL A 519 27.79 12.89 8.31
C VAL A 519 28.83 12.87 7.19
N TYR A 520 28.85 13.89 6.32
CA TYR A 520 29.85 14.02 5.26
C TYR A 520 31.28 13.99 5.83
N LYS A 521 31.58 14.84 6.82
CA LYS A 521 32.93 14.91 7.43
C LYS A 521 33.32 13.58 8.06
N LYS A 522 32.41 12.95 8.80
CA LYS A 522 32.63 11.65 9.42
C LYS A 522 32.98 10.59 8.38
N ARG A 523 32.18 10.47 7.32
CA ARG A 523 32.45 9.52 6.22
C ARG A 523 33.74 9.84 5.48
N LYS A 524 34.07 11.12 5.30
CA LYS A 524 35.32 11.56 4.67
C LYS A 524 36.54 11.14 5.49
N SER A 525 36.48 11.29 6.82
CA SER A 525 37.55 10.84 7.71
C SER A 525 37.68 9.33 7.82
N GLU A 526 36.57 8.58 7.76
CA GLU A 526 36.56 7.13 7.94
C GLU A 526 36.98 6.36 6.68
N SER A 527 36.65 6.87 5.50
CA SER A 527 36.71 6.06 4.27
C SER A 527 37.88 6.37 3.34
N GLY A 528 38.40 7.61 3.34
CA GLY A 528 39.39 8.06 2.34
C GLY A 528 38.89 8.03 0.88
N ARG A 529 37.59 7.81 0.66
CA ARG A 529 36.95 7.70 -0.66
C ARG A 529 36.51 9.08 -1.17
N GLU A 530 36.31 9.20 -2.48
CA GLU A 530 35.58 10.34 -3.02
C GLU A 530 34.15 10.35 -2.47
N ILE A 531 33.69 11.52 -2.02
CA ILE A 531 32.35 11.71 -1.47
C ILE A 531 31.68 12.88 -2.18
N ARG A 532 30.43 12.66 -2.58
CA ARG A 532 29.52 13.68 -3.11
C ARG A 532 28.37 13.88 -2.17
N VAL A 533 27.85 15.11 -2.10
CA VAL A 533 26.67 15.41 -1.30
C VAL A 533 25.56 15.85 -2.24
N LEU A 534 24.37 15.31 -2.02
CA LEU A 534 23.14 15.74 -2.66
C LEU A 534 22.12 16.06 -1.56
N PHE A 535 21.43 17.17 -1.66
CA PHE A 535 20.38 17.56 -0.71
C PHE A 535 19.14 18.01 -1.46
N GLY A 536 18.21 17.09 -1.64
CA GLY A 536 16.91 17.34 -2.25
C GLY A 536 15.85 17.74 -1.23
N GLY A 537 14.79 18.40 -1.68
CA GLY A 537 13.65 18.68 -0.83
C GLY A 537 12.66 19.67 -1.41
N ASP A 538 11.51 19.72 -0.77
CA ASP A 538 10.59 20.86 -0.81
C ASP A 538 11.02 21.81 0.32
N PHE A 539 11.61 22.94 -0.06
CA PHE A 539 12.13 23.90 0.88
C PHE A 539 11.09 24.94 1.29
N ASN A 540 9.90 24.94 0.67
CA ASN A 540 8.86 25.94 0.89
C ASN A 540 9.40 27.38 0.86
N SER A 541 10.42 27.64 0.04
CA SER A 541 11.09 28.94 -0.08
C SER A 541 11.44 29.20 -1.54
N THR A 542 11.10 30.39 -2.02
CA THR A 542 11.34 30.83 -3.40
C THR A 542 12.80 31.23 -3.62
N PRO A 543 13.28 31.38 -4.87
CA PRO A 543 14.67 31.73 -5.14
C PRO A 543 15.12 33.08 -4.56
N ASP A 544 14.18 33.99 -4.34
CA ASP A 544 14.36 35.28 -3.67
C ASP A 544 14.26 35.17 -2.13
N GLY A 545 13.81 34.03 -1.60
CA GLY A 545 13.65 33.77 -0.18
C GLY A 545 14.96 33.54 0.58
N ALA A 546 14.91 33.75 1.89
CA ALA A 546 16.06 33.73 2.78
C ALA A 546 16.74 32.35 2.88
N VAL A 547 15.98 31.24 2.74
CA VAL A 547 16.56 29.90 2.70
C VAL A 547 17.45 29.74 1.48
N PHE A 548 16.96 30.13 0.30
CA PHE A 548 17.73 30.04 -0.93
C PHE A 548 18.97 30.94 -0.86
N GLN A 549 18.82 32.18 -0.41
CA GLN A 549 19.95 33.12 -0.23
C GLN A 549 21.00 32.56 0.74
N MET A 550 20.59 32.00 1.88
CA MET A 550 21.50 31.39 2.85
C MET A 550 22.27 30.22 2.21
N MET A 551 21.57 29.30 1.54
CA MET A 551 22.15 28.12 0.88
C MET A 551 23.11 28.51 -0.25
N ALA A 552 22.70 29.46 -1.09
CA ALA A 552 23.44 29.90 -2.26
C ALA A 552 24.62 30.80 -1.91
N ASN A 553 24.55 31.63 -0.87
CA ASN A 553 25.64 32.52 -0.48
C ASN A 553 26.55 31.91 0.59
N GLY A 554 26.06 30.90 1.31
CA GLY A 554 26.74 30.32 2.47
C GLY A 554 26.68 31.22 3.71
N PHE A 555 25.94 32.33 3.66
CA PHE A 555 25.86 33.32 4.73
C PHE A 555 24.50 34.02 4.72
N LEU A 556 23.98 34.32 5.92
CA LEU A 556 22.80 35.15 6.12
C LEU A 556 23.05 36.09 7.31
N PRO A 557 23.03 37.42 7.11
CA PRO A 557 23.30 38.38 8.19
C PRO A 557 22.14 38.46 9.20
N LYS A 558 22.47 38.83 10.44
CA LYS A 558 21.47 39.07 11.50
C LYS A 558 20.55 40.27 11.21
N GLU A 559 20.97 41.17 10.31
CA GLU A 559 20.17 42.31 9.86
C GLU A 559 19.22 41.96 8.70
N HIS A 560 19.20 40.72 8.22
CA HIS A 560 18.35 40.30 7.12
C HIS A 560 16.84 40.47 7.45
N GLU A 561 16.04 40.85 6.47
CA GLU A 561 14.63 41.19 6.70
C GLU A 561 13.78 40.02 7.16
N VAL A 562 14.19 38.79 6.87
CA VAL A 562 13.52 37.56 7.32
C VAL A 562 13.31 37.52 8.84
N TRP A 563 14.20 38.13 9.62
CA TRP A 563 14.09 38.13 11.07
C TRP A 563 12.93 39.01 11.57
N LYS A 564 12.41 39.91 10.72
CA LYS A 564 11.20 40.71 11.01
C LYS A 564 9.92 39.88 11.00
N CYS A 565 9.95 38.62 10.54
CA CYS A 565 8.83 37.68 10.71
C CYS A 565 8.46 37.46 12.19
N ASP A 566 9.41 37.69 13.10
CA ASP A 566 9.19 37.76 14.54
C ASP A 566 10.21 38.70 15.19
N GLU A 567 9.81 39.94 15.47
CA GLU A 567 10.68 40.98 16.03
C GLU A 567 11.27 40.64 17.41
N LYS A 568 10.74 39.62 18.11
CA LYS A 568 11.28 39.16 19.38
C LYS A 568 12.53 38.28 19.21
N VAL A 569 12.76 37.76 18.01
CA VAL A 569 13.93 36.92 17.73
C VAL A 569 15.19 37.77 17.76
N VAL A 570 16.10 37.45 18.68
CA VAL A 570 17.45 38.02 18.74
C VAL A 570 18.31 37.28 17.72
N ALA A 571 18.40 37.82 16.51
CA ALA A 571 19.09 37.18 15.40
C ALA A 571 20.62 37.16 15.56
N GLU A 572 21.25 36.08 15.10
CA GLU A 572 22.69 35.92 14.98
C GLU A 572 23.11 35.78 13.50
N ASN A 573 24.38 36.05 13.19
CA ASN A 573 24.90 35.84 11.84
C ASN A 573 25.00 34.34 11.56
N ILE A 574 24.39 33.89 10.48
CA ILE A 574 24.46 32.49 10.05
C ILE A 574 25.56 32.33 9.02
N GLN A 575 26.45 31.37 9.26
CA GLN A 575 27.47 30.93 8.30
C GLN A 575 27.35 29.43 8.09
N ILE A 576 27.29 29.02 6.82
CA ILE A 576 27.44 27.63 6.40
C ILE A 576 28.90 27.41 6.01
N GLU A 577 29.51 26.36 6.53
CA GLU A 577 30.93 26.07 6.28
C GLU A 577 31.23 25.75 4.82
N GLN A 578 30.34 25.02 4.14
CA GLN A 578 30.52 24.58 2.77
C GLN A 578 29.31 24.98 1.94
N LYS A 579 29.54 25.87 0.98
CA LYS A 579 28.52 26.35 0.05
C LYS A 579 28.03 25.20 -0.84
N LEU A 580 26.73 24.98 -0.86
CA LEU A 580 26.08 24.04 -1.77
C LEU A 580 25.67 24.78 -3.04
N LYS A 581 25.70 24.08 -4.19
CA LYS A 581 25.25 24.61 -5.48
C LYS A 581 23.84 24.11 -5.77
N CYS A 582 22.95 24.99 -6.21
CA CYS A 582 21.63 24.56 -6.71
C CYS A 582 21.82 23.83 -8.04
N LEU A 583 21.52 22.54 -8.08
CA LEU A 583 21.76 21.67 -9.23
C LEU A 583 20.63 21.72 -10.25
N THR A 584 19.40 21.94 -9.81
CA THR A 584 18.18 21.92 -10.63
C THR A 584 17.82 23.28 -11.23
N GLY A 585 18.55 24.34 -10.88
CA GLY A 585 18.24 25.71 -11.25
C GLY A 585 17.00 26.27 -10.53
N THR A 586 16.49 27.37 -11.07
CA THR A 586 15.36 28.13 -10.50
C THR A 586 14.29 28.34 -11.59
N PRO A 587 13.50 27.30 -11.92
CA PRO A 587 12.37 27.46 -12.84
C PRO A 587 11.38 28.51 -12.32
N GLU A 588 10.48 29.00 -13.18
CA GLU A 588 9.47 29.98 -12.78
C GLU A 588 8.59 29.46 -11.64
N TYR A 589 8.19 28.18 -11.72
CA TYR A 589 7.45 27.50 -10.68
C TYR A 589 7.74 26.00 -10.66
N THR A 590 7.59 25.42 -9.47
CA THR A 590 7.53 23.97 -9.26
C THR A 590 6.22 23.59 -8.59
N ASN A 591 5.60 24.49 -7.80
CA ASN A 591 4.22 24.38 -7.32
C ASN A 591 3.31 25.34 -8.10
N TYR A 592 2.14 24.86 -8.53
CA TYR A 592 1.16 25.70 -9.24
C TYR A 592 -0.27 25.40 -8.79
N THR A 593 -0.83 26.26 -7.95
CA THR A 593 -2.19 26.15 -7.42
C THR A 593 -3.01 27.41 -7.72
N SER A 594 -4.25 27.23 -8.17
CA SER A 594 -5.15 28.36 -8.43
C SER A 594 -5.72 28.88 -7.11
N ALA A 595 -5.89 30.20 -7.04
CA ALA A 595 -6.69 30.82 -5.98
C ALA A 595 -8.10 30.20 -5.91
N SER A 596 -8.52 29.91 -4.68
CA SER A 596 -9.83 29.36 -4.32
C SER A 596 -10.47 30.26 -3.24
N LYS A 597 -11.11 29.69 -2.21
CA LYS A 597 -11.49 30.43 -0.99
C LYS A 597 -10.27 30.77 -0.12
N LYS A 598 -9.12 30.16 -0.39
CA LYS A 598 -7.80 30.52 0.13
C LYS A 598 -6.94 31.07 -1.01
N GLU A 599 -5.93 31.85 -0.68
CA GLU A 599 -4.95 32.30 -1.67
C GLU A 599 -4.26 31.08 -2.31
N GLY A 600 -4.19 31.09 -3.64
CA GLY A 600 -3.39 30.11 -4.39
C GLY A 600 -1.93 30.51 -4.37
N PHE A 601 -1.07 29.61 -4.79
CA PHE A 601 0.37 29.82 -4.82
C PHE A 601 0.97 29.34 -6.14
N VAL A 602 1.88 30.14 -6.70
CA VAL A 602 2.70 29.79 -7.85
C VAL A 602 4.13 30.20 -7.53
N GLY A 603 5.06 29.25 -7.57
CA GLY A 603 6.46 29.55 -7.30
C GLY A 603 7.34 28.31 -7.28
N CYS A 604 8.65 28.54 -7.34
CA CYS A 604 9.67 27.51 -7.25
C CYS A 604 9.98 27.22 -5.79
N LEU A 605 9.69 26.01 -5.32
CA LEU A 605 9.89 25.58 -3.93
C LEU A 605 10.82 24.37 -3.80
N ASP A 606 10.99 23.63 -4.91
CA ASP A 606 11.68 22.34 -4.94
C ASP A 606 13.07 22.48 -5.54
N TYR A 607 14.08 21.98 -4.82
CA TYR A 607 15.48 22.07 -5.25
C TYR A 607 16.25 20.80 -4.93
N ILE A 608 17.29 20.54 -5.71
CA ILE A 608 18.38 19.66 -5.29
C ILE A 608 19.68 20.46 -5.23
N TRP A 609 20.34 20.42 -4.09
CA TRP A 609 21.62 21.07 -3.84
C TRP A 609 22.77 20.07 -3.87
N GLY A 610 23.96 20.50 -4.26
CA GLY A 610 25.12 19.64 -4.42
C GLY A 610 26.41 20.20 -3.83
N LEU A 611 27.26 19.31 -3.34
CA LEU A 611 28.68 19.59 -3.02
C LEU A 611 29.56 18.60 -3.79
N ASP A 612 30.63 19.12 -4.37
CA ASP A 612 31.57 18.37 -5.22
C ASP A 612 30.90 17.75 -6.47
N VAL A 613 29.72 18.25 -6.87
CA VAL A 613 28.93 17.78 -8.02
C VAL A 613 28.74 18.94 -9.02
N GLU A 614 28.69 18.61 -10.32
CA GLU A 614 28.46 19.56 -11.40
C GLU A 614 27.17 19.25 -12.17
N THR A 615 26.35 20.26 -12.42
CA THR A 615 25.18 20.14 -13.31
C THR A 615 25.64 20.17 -14.76
N VAL A 616 25.26 19.15 -15.53
CA VAL A 616 25.48 19.10 -16.98
C VAL A 616 24.35 19.81 -17.71
N ARG A 617 23.09 19.51 -17.34
CA ARG A 617 21.88 20.12 -17.92
C ARG A 617 20.67 19.93 -17.02
N ASN A 618 19.73 20.86 -17.13
CA ASN A 618 18.43 20.80 -16.47
C ASN A 618 17.35 20.39 -17.47
N CYS A 619 16.45 19.50 -17.06
CA CYS A 619 15.25 19.20 -17.83
C CYS A 619 14.31 20.41 -17.80
N PRO A 620 13.80 20.89 -18.95
CA PRO A 620 12.77 21.92 -18.98
C PRO A 620 11.51 21.50 -18.21
N MET A 621 10.81 22.47 -17.62
CA MET A 621 9.50 22.25 -17.01
C MET A 621 8.44 21.97 -18.09
N PRO A 622 7.32 21.29 -17.75
CA PRO A 622 6.19 21.13 -18.65
C PRO A 622 5.66 22.47 -19.20
N GLU A 623 5.11 22.42 -20.41
CA GLU A 623 4.51 23.58 -21.09
C GLU A 623 3.42 24.21 -20.21
N HIS A 624 3.47 25.54 -20.05
CA HIS A 624 2.53 26.27 -19.20
C HIS A 624 1.07 26.02 -19.58
N GLU A 625 0.77 25.89 -20.88
CA GLU A 625 -0.56 25.57 -21.39
C GLU A 625 -1.14 24.27 -20.81
N LYS A 626 -0.29 23.26 -20.56
CA LYS A 626 -0.71 21.99 -19.91
C LYS A 626 -0.97 22.17 -18.43
N VAL A 627 -0.14 22.96 -17.75
CA VAL A 627 -0.28 23.28 -16.32
C VAL A 627 -1.62 23.96 -16.05
N ILE A 628 -2.04 24.88 -16.91
CA ILE A 628 -3.29 25.64 -16.76
C ILE A 628 -4.50 25.04 -17.48
N ARG A 629 -4.35 23.95 -18.26
CA ARG A 629 -5.45 23.30 -19.01
C ARG A 629 -6.68 23.01 -18.15
N TYR A 630 -6.46 22.66 -16.89
CA TYR A 630 -7.49 22.41 -15.88
C TYR A 630 -7.48 23.45 -14.76
N LYS A 631 -7.16 24.70 -15.09
CA LYS A 631 -6.96 25.85 -14.20
C LYS A 631 -5.64 25.84 -13.41
N ALA A 632 -5.30 24.72 -12.76
CA ALA A 632 -4.08 24.53 -11.98
C ALA A 632 -3.85 23.04 -11.64
N LEU A 633 -2.88 22.76 -10.75
CA LEU A 633 -2.53 21.42 -10.28
C LEU A 633 -3.01 21.19 -8.82
N PRO A 634 -3.38 19.97 -8.41
CA PRO A 634 -3.46 18.74 -9.20
C PRO A 634 -4.64 18.78 -10.18
N SER A 635 -4.66 17.86 -11.14
CA SER A 635 -5.68 17.81 -12.19
C SER A 635 -5.92 16.39 -12.72
N ALA A 636 -6.74 16.25 -13.76
CA ALA A 636 -6.96 14.96 -14.43
C ALA A 636 -5.65 14.37 -15.01
N ILE A 637 -4.67 15.22 -15.34
CA ILE A 637 -3.39 14.82 -15.96
C ILE A 637 -2.18 14.96 -15.02
N SER A 638 -2.39 15.40 -13.77
CA SER A 638 -1.32 15.58 -12.78
C SER A 638 -1.73 15.06 -11.40
N PRO A 639 -1.00 14.10 -10.80
CA PRO A 639 -1.31 13.54 -9.49
C PRO A 639 -0.77 14.35 -8.31
N SER A 640 -0.15 15.51 -8.55
CA SER A 640 0.40 16.42 -7.53
C SER A 640 0.14 17.87 -7.93
N ASP A 641 0.15 18.78 -6.95
CA ASP A 641 0.22 20.23 -7.15
C ASP A 641 1.64 20.72 -7.48
N HIS A 642 2.64 19.87 -7.28
CA HIS A 642 4.02 20.11 -7.70
C HIS A 642 4.34 19.45 -9.04
N LEU A 643 5.44 19.90 -9.66
CA LEU A 643 6.06 19.36 -10.86
C LEU A 643 7.48 18.87 -10.52
N PRO A 644 7.93 17.72 -11.06
CA PRO A 644 9.25 17.22 -10.76
C PRO A 644 10.34 18.10 -11.38
N VAL A 645 11.39 18.36 -10.61
CA VAL A 645 12.63 18.97 -11.09
C VAL A 645 13.64 17.86 -11.41
N ILE A 646 14.25 17.91 -12.59
CA ILE A 646 15.15 16.85 -13.08
C ILE A 646 16.41 17.49 -13.64
N CYS A 647 17.58 16.93 -13.31
CA CYS A 647 18.84 17.33 -13.92
C CYS A 647 19.79 16.15 -14.12
N ASP A 648 20.69 16.32 -15.08
CA ASP A 648 21.83 15.45 -15.31
C ASP A 648 23.03 16.06 -14.58
N ILE A 649 23.71 15.25 -13.77
CA ILE A 649 24.84 15.67 -12.97
C ILE A 649 26.04 14.77 -13.20
N LYS A 650 27.23 15.36 -13.16
CA LYS A 650 28.50 14.63 -13.16
C LYS A 650 28.93 14.37 -11.73
N LEU A 651 29.11 13.08 -11.40
CA LEU A 651 29.58 12.64 -10.08
C LEU A 651 31.10 12.70 -9.97
#